data_AF-A0A2T7AQC0-F1
#
_entry.id   AF-A0A2T7AQC0-F1
#
_cell.length_a   1.000
_cell.length_b   1.000
_cell.length_c   1.000
_cell.angle_alpha   90.00
_cell.angle_beta   90.00
_cell.angle_gamma   90.00
#
_symmetry.space_group_name_H-M   'P 1'
#
loop_
_entity.id
_entity.type
_entity.pdbx_description
1 polymer ?
#
loop_
_entity_poly.entity_id
_entity_poly.type
_entity_poly.pdbx_seq_one_letter_code
_entity_poly.pdbx_strand_id
1 'polypeptide(L)'
;MNRKHLAYLFLVPLLVACYAVWQHWRVSDINESIDSSNHLIQVASDAMKEDPKAIIEFESDGKNYRVPAAEVIESERSMQNEYAGQIMLARTQSGLASFAIGLALLCIVLNAGAIALCRRSVTIAKQSQDALVQAFDKCRKLLPWLMVTQIVCCGLALFAVVGYETLWFATHFKMNAGGIKVMFLALLVLFGILWVLYKSLGSIRRCFALFEPEPNHVVGHNLTREQAPALWSLVASLSQKTGAIMPDNIVVGMLEGFYVTANDVQLEDGPLLTGQTLYFPLTWAAMLDKDETSAVIGHELGHFAGLDTQYSLRFAPLYAGITNSIHTMAQNQQNAPFIDHVVLYPSLYMGVYFIEQLHETVSHWSRIREHAADEMGARASSPQALASSLVRISAVSEPLNNTLEDFFNGKPGFEDLVAALVTRLREDGFGDPQRYLEHKAAHPTDSHPPSRSRIEALGCAIDDTLISHATRPAPQDPWENLRLWFAQPEALSSQMTGELAGKVAVHREEFRRELEEVVQQSGEAVTLYSGKKVFFVGGILAVVLFVATFALLQIVNPFAIQGLEDGKIAAIALGTGLLGLLTCFVLWQQWQKREMPFLTMTPDALHCRQFTAGIPLSAIDDFSVQTANDTTTVTLIYREGFEPPRAVGGRWKNYTRVKRGKRKLAFVFIGGLREGESRTAYSAEMLAELLARNLNAIHARDALSRF
;
A
#
# COMPACT_ATOMS: atom_id res chain seq x y z
N MET A 1 11.40 11.56 -8.26
CA MET A 1 11.79 10.54 -7.25
C MET A 1 11.71 11.13 -5.83
N ASN A 2 10.92 10.54 -4.94
CA ASN A 2 10.88 10.94 -3.54
C ASN A 2 12.13 10.36 -2.84
N ARG A 3 13.03 11.20 -2.30
CA ARG A 3 14.28 10.77 -1.61
C ARG A 3 14.07 9.69 -0.54
N LYS A 4 12.83 9.56 -0.04
CA LYS A 4 12.38 8.60 0.95
C LYS A 4 12.56 7.14 0.50
N HIS A 5 12.30 6.81 -0.77
CA HIS A 5 12.28 5.40 -1.22
C HIS A 5 13.68 4.78 -1.37
N LEU A 6 14.64 5.57 -1.85
CA LEU A 6 16.04 5.15 -1.98
C LEU A 6 16.69 4.97 -0.59
N ALA A 7 16.21 5.72 0.41
CA ALA A 7 16.63 5.52 1.79
C ALA A 7 16.22 4.14 2.30
N TYR A 8 14.99 3.66 2.07
CA TYR A 8 14.56 2.35 2.57
C TYR A 8 15.38 1.17 2.00
N LEU A 9 15.78 1.26 0.73
CA LEU A 9 16.54 0.19 0.05
C LEU A 9 17.91 -0.06 0.72
N PHE A 10 18.55 0.98 1.26
CA PHE A 10 19.88 0.87 1.88
C PHE A 10 19.88 1.00 3.39
N LEU A 11 18.95 1.77 3.96
CA LEU A 11 18.89 2.05 5.40
C LEU A 11 18.62 0.78 6.20
N VAL A 12 17.71 -0.08 5.75
CA VAL A 12 17.36 -1.31 6.48
C VAL A 12 18.56 -2.27 6.55
N PRO A 13 19.18 -2.69 5.43
CA PRO A 13 20.39 -3.52 5.50
C PRO A 13 21.54 -2.85 6.25
N LEU A 14 21.70 -1.53 6.13
CA LEU A 14 22.74 -0.79 6.84
C LEU A 14 22.53 -0.82 8.37
N LEU A 15 21.30 -0.60 8.84
CA LEU A 15 20.98 -0.67 10.26
C LEU A 15 21.20 -2.08 10.82
N VAL A 16 20.80 -3.12 10.08
CA VAL A 16 21.05 -4.52 10.44
C VAL A 16 22.55 -4.80 10.50
N ALA A 17 23.34 -4.34 9.52
CA ALA A 17 24.79 -4.49 9.52
C ALA A 17 25.44 -3.77 10.71
N CYS A 18 25.09 -2.50 10.96
CA CYS A 18 25.62 -1.73 12.10
C CYS A 18 25.30 -2.39 13.43
N TYR A 19 24.07 -2.90 13.60
CA TYR A 19 23.67 -3.59 14.82
C TYR A 19 24.40 -4.93 14.98
N ALA A 20 24.56 -5.71 13.91
CA ALA A 20 25.31 -6.96 13.94
C ALA A 20 26.81 -6.74 14.22
N VAL A 21 27.40 -5.65 13.72
CA VAL A 21 28.78 -5.24 14.09
C VAL A 21 28.88 -4.95 15.59
N TRP A 22 27.90 -4.23 16.14
CA TRP A 22 27.85 -3.97 17.58
C TRP A 22 27.67 -5.27 18.40
N GLN A 23 26.83 -6.20 17.94
CA GLN A 23 26.67 -7.52 18.55
C GLN A 23 27.97 -8.35 18.51
N HIS A 24 28.72 -8.26 17.40
CA HIS A 24 30.00 -8.93 17.26
C HIS A 24 31.03 -8.34 18.24
N TRP A 25 31.12 -7.01 18.32
CA TRP A 25 31.96 -6.30 19.28
C TRP A 25 31.62 -6.65 20.74
N ARG A 26 30.34 -6.82 21.08
CA ARG A 26 29.93 -7.18 22.46
C ARG A 26 30.49 -8.52 22.96
N VAL A 27 30.89 -9.43 22.07
CA VAL A 27 31.46 -10.75 22.44
C VAL A 27 32.93 -10.86 22.06
N SER A 28 33.55 -9.81 21.52
CA SER A 28 34.95 -9.87 21.09
C SER A 28 35.87 -10.19 22.25
N ASP A 29 35.69 -9.54 23.40
CA ASP A 29 36.57 -9.68 24.57
C ASP A 29 36.60 -11.12 25.10
N ILE A 30 35.43 -11.79 25.10
CA ILE A 30 35.31 -13.19 25.52
C ILE A 30 36.03 -14.10 24.51
N ASN A 31 35.84 -13.87 23.21
CA ASN A 31 36.50 -14.68 22.18
C ASN A 31 38.01 -14.47 22.15
N GLU A 32 38.48 -13.23 22.28
CA GLU A 32 39.91 -12.89 22.37
C GLU A 32 40.56 -13.55 23.60
N SER A 33 39.86 -13.57 24.75
CA SER A 33 40.32 -14.28 25.94
C SER A 33 40.36 -15.80 25.75
N ILE A 34 39.47 -16.38 24.95
CA ILE A 34 39.49 -17.81 24.63
C ILE A 34 40.64 -18.13 23.67
N ASP A 35 40.87 -17.27 22.68
CA ASP A 35 41.94 -17.45 21.69
C ASP A 35 43.33 -17.30 22.35
N SER A 36 43.49 -16.37 23.29
CA SER A 36 44.71 -16.24 24.09
C SER A 36 44.93 -17.46 25.00
N SER A 37 43.89 -17.96 25.66
CA SER A 37 43.94 -19.21 26.44
C SER A 37 44.35 -20.42 25.57
N ASN A 38 43.78 -20.56 24.37
CA ASN A 38 44.16 -21.62 23.42
C ASN A 38 45.61 -21.50 22.94
N HIS A 39 46.05 -20.27 22.66
CA HIS A 39 47.44 -20.01 22.28
C HIS A 39 48.41 -20.37 23.42
N LEU A 40 48.09 -20.01 24.67
CA LEU A 40 48.89 -20.39 25.84
C LEU A 40 48.95 -21.90 26.05
N ILE A 41 47.82 -22.61 25.92
CA ILE A 41 47.78 -24.07 25.96
C ILE A 41 48.68 -24.68 24.86
N GLN A 42 48.65 -24.11 23.65
CA GLN A 42 49.45 -24.59 22.54
C GLN A 42 50.95 -24.39 22.79
N VAL A 43 51.35 -23.18 23.21
CA VAL A 43 52.76 -22.87 23.55
C VAL A 43 53.25 -23.75 24.70
N ALA A 44 52.46 -23.92 25.75
CA ALA A 44 52.79 -24.80 26.87
C ALA A 44 52.89 -26.27 26.42
N SER A 45 52.00 -26.73 25.55
CA SER A 45 52.01 -28.10 25.03
C SER A 45 53.21 -28.37 24.13
N ASP A 46 53.68 -27.38 23.38
CA ASP A 46 54.86 -27.52 22.52
C ASP A 46 56.15 -27.48 23.35
N ALA A 47 56.24 -26.61 24.36
CA ALA A 47 57.36 -26.60 25.30
C ALA A 47 57.49 -27.90 26.11
N MET A 48 56.36 -28.53 26.51
CA MET A 48 56.36 -29.83 27.19
C MET A 48 56.86 -30.99 26.32
N LYS A 49 56.76 -30.89 24.99
CA LYS A 49 57.32 -31.91 24.08
C LYS A 49 58.84 -31.86 24.03
N GLU A 50 59.43 -30.68 24.26
CA GLU A 50 60.88 -30.46 24.27
C GLU A 50 61.49 -30.71 25.66
N ASP A 51 60.85 -30.23 26.72
CA ASP A 51 61.26 -30.46 28.11
C ASP A 51 60.04 -30.75 29.02
N PRO A 52 59.95 -31.94 29.65
CA PRO A 52 58.88 -32.30 30.58
C PRO A 52 58.74 -31.38 31.80
N LYS A 53 59.77 -30.57 32.12
CA LYS A 53 59.77 -29.58 33.22
C LYS A 53 59.80 -28.13 32.73
N ALA A 54 59.47 -27.88 31.46
CA ALA A 54 59.44 -26.54 30.89
C ALA A 54 58.60 -25.57 31.75
N ILE A 55 59.13 -24.37 31.97
CA ILE A 55 58.45 -23.28 32.68
C ILE A 55 58.02 -22.25 31.63
N ILE A 56 56.75 -21.84 31.67
CA ILE A 56 56.20 -20.83 30.78
C ILE A 56 56.16 -19.49 31.52
N GLU A 57 56.63 -18.46 30.82
CA GLU A 57 56.52 -17.07 31.23
C GLU A 57 55.44 -16.40 30.39
N PHE A 58 54.42 -15.87 31.05
CA PHE A 58 53.37 -15.10 30.39
C PHE A 58 52.91 -13.94 31.27
N GLU A 59 52.48 -12.86 30.62
CA GLU A 59 51.97 -11.66 31.27
C GLU A 59 50.43 -11.69 31.24
N SER A 60 49.80 -11.51 32.40
CA SER A 60 48.34 -11.41 32.53
C SER A 60 47.99 -10.34 33.57
N ASP A 61 47.04 -9.46 33.28
CA ASP A 61 46.68 -8.29 34.11
C ASP A 61 47.89 -7.42 34.56
N GLY A 62 48.89 -7.26 33.68
CA GLY A 62 50.10 -6.47 33.96
C GLY A 62 51.05 -7.11 34.98
N LYS A 63 50.92 -8.41 35.24
CA LYS A 63 51.82 -9.19 36.10
C LYS A 63 52.43 -10.35 35.32
N ASN A 64 53.73 -10.56 35.52
CA ASN A 64 54.46 -11.68 34.94
C ASN A 64 54.32 -12.92 35.83
N TYR A 65 53.80 -14.00 35.24
CA TYR A 65 53.67 -15.30 35.88
C TYR A 65 54.72 -16.26 35.35
N ARG A 66 55.33 -17.04 36.26
CA ARG A 66 56.28 -18.13 35.97
C ARG A 66 55.70 -19.42 36.51
N VAL A 67 55.17 -20.27 35.64
CA VAL A 67 54.43 -21.47 36.04
C VAL A 67 54.88 -22.67 35.20
N PRO A 68 54.98 -23.90 35.77
CA PRO A 68 55.24 -25.10 35.00
C PRO A 68 54.21 -25.30 33.89
N ALA A 69 54.67 -25.70 32.69
CA ALA A 69 53.82 -25.85 31.51
C ALA A 69 52.62 -26.82 31.73
N ALA A 70 52.82 -27.89 32.51
CA ALA A 70 51.76 -28.84 32.85
C ALA A 70 50.63 -28.20 33.70
N GLU A 71 50.98 -27.35 34.65
CA GLU A 71 50.04 -26.67 35.55
C GLU A 71 49.26 -25.58 34.79
N VAL A 72 49.90 -24.90 33.83
CA VAL A 72 49.22 -23.95 32.93
C VAL A 72 48.16 -24.65 32.07
N ILE A 73 48.50 -25.79 31.45
CA ILE A 73 47.54 -26.55 30.61
C ILE A 73 46.37 -27.06 31.45
N GLU A 74 46.63 -27.58 32.64
CA GLU A 74 45.58 -28.10 33.54
C GLU A 74 44.67 -26.97 34.05
N SER A 75 45.25 -25.85 34.47
CA SER A 75 44.51 -24.67 34.96
C SER A 75 43.63 -24.07 33.86
N GLU A 76 44.19 -23.82 32.68
CA GLU A 76 43.46 -23.26 31.53
C GLU A 76 42.36 -24.22 31.03
N ARG A 77 42.63 -25.53 30.95
CA ARG A 77 41.59 -26.52 30.59
C ARG A 77 40.50 -26.65 31.65
N SER A 78 40.85 -26.54 32.93
CA SER A 78 39.89 -26.54 34.03
C SER A 78 38.96 -25.33 33.92
N MET A 79 39.53 -24.14 33.71
CA MET A 79 38.77 -22.91 33.47
C MET A 79 37.87 -23.03 32.22
N GLN A 80 38.40 -23.53 31.11
CA GLN A 80 37.61 -23.75 29.90
C GLN A 80 36.46 -24.74 30.11
N ASN A 81 36.66 -25.80 30.89
CA ASN A 81 35.61 -26.77 31.20
C ASN A 81 34.54 -26.19 32.13
N GLU A 82 34.94 -25.39 33.12
CA GLU A 82 34.01 -24.70 34.04
C GLU A 82 33.10 -23.72 33.29
N TYR A 83 33.64 -23.00 32.30
CA TYR A 83 32.92 -22.02 31.49
C TYR A 83 32.48 -22.54 30.11
N ALA A 84 32.56 -23.85 29.86
CA ALA A 84 32.35 -24.45 28.53
C ALA A 84 31.02 -24.05 27.86
N GLY A 85 29.93 -23.98 28.64
CA GLY A 85 28.62 -23.56 28.13
C GLY A 85 28.58 -22.07 27.72
N GLN A 86 29.28 -21.20 28.45
CA GLN A 86 29.38 -19.78 28.12
C GLN A 86 30.28 -19.56 26.90
N ILE A 87 31.38 -20.32 26.80
CA ILE A 87 32.29 -20.34 25.64
C ILE A 87 31.55 -20.78 24.36
N MET A 88 30.78 -21.88 24.43
CA MET A 88 30.00 -22.37 23.29
C MET A 88 28.96 -21.34 22.83
N LEU A 89 28.29 -20.69 23.78
CA LEU A 89 27.32 -19.64 23.49
C LEU A 89 27.98 -18.41 22.85
N ALA A 90 29.09 -17.93 23.41
CA ALA A 90 29.85 -16.79 22.91
C ALA A 90 30.31 -17.02 21.46
N ARG A 91 30.81 -18.23 21.14
CA ARG A 91 31.15 -18.62 19.77
C ARG A 91 29.94 -18.66 18.85
N THR A 92 28.81 -19.19 19.32
CA THR A 92 27.55 -19.24 18.54
C THR A 92 27.03 -17.83 18.25
N GLN A 93 27.04 -16.95 19.25
CA GLN A 93 26.66 -15.55 19.13
C GLN A 93 27.58 -14.80 18.14
N SER A 94 28.89 -14.99 18.25
CA SER A 94 29.86 -14.42 17.31
C SER A 94 29.62 -14.90 15.87
N GLY A 95 29.36 -16.20 15.69
CA GLY A 95 29.01 -16.78 14.39
C GLY A 95 27.72 -16.19 13.80
N LEU A 96 26.65 -16.06 14.60
CA LEU A 96 25.39 -15.43 14.18
C LEU A 96 25.59 -13.95 13.79
N ALA A 97 26.37 -13.19 14.57
CA ALA A 97 26.67 -11.80 14.26
C ALA A 97 27.46 -11.67 12.95
N SER A 98 28.52 -12.45 12.76
CA SER A 98 29.30 -12.46 11.51
C SER A 98 28.46 -12.87 10.30
N PHE A 99 27.57 -13.86 10.46
CA PHE A 99 26.64 -14.29 9.42
C PHE A 99 25.65 -13.17 9.04
N ALA A 100 25.10 -12.48 10.04
CA ALA A 100 24.22 -11.34 9.82
C ALA A 100 24.92 -10.18 9.07
N ILE A 101 26.18 -9.88 9.43
CA ILE A 101 27.00 -8.87 8.74
C ILE A 101 27.18 -9.25 7.25
N GLY A 102 27.59 -10.49 6.98
CA GLY A 102 27.81 -10.97 5.62
C GLY A 102 26.56 -10.89 4.75
N LEU A 103 25.41 -11.31 5.28
CA LEU A 103 24.13 -11.24 4.58
C LEU A 103 23.66 -9.80 4.37
N ALA A 104 23.82 -8.92 5.36
CA ALA A 104 23.43 -7.52 5.23
C ALA A 104 24.30 -6.78 4.19
N LEU A 105 25.61 -7.03 4.15
CA LEU A 105 26.51 -6.51 3.11
C LEU A 105 26.14 -7.06 1.72
N LEU A 106 25.82 -8.35 1.63
CA LEU A 106 25.36 -8.96 0.38
C LEU A 106 24.07 -8.27 -0.11
N CYS A 107 23.10 -7.97 0.76
CA CYS A 107 21.92 -7.19 0.40
C CYS A 107 22.28 -5.81 -0.16
N ILE A 108 23.23 -5.10 0.45
CA ILE A 108 23.68 -3.79 -0.05
C ILE A 108 24.27 -3.91 -1.46
N VAL A 109 25.10 -4.94 -1.71
CA VAL A 109 25.70 -5.21 -3.02
C VAL A 109 24.64 -5.57 -4.06
N LEU A 110 23.67 -6.43 -3.70
CA LEU A 110 22.55 -6.79 -4.59
C LEU A 110 21.71 -5.57 -4.95
N ASN A 111 21.45 -4.69 -3.98
CA ASN A 111 20.71 -3.44 -4.19
C ASN A 111 21.45 -2.47 -5.11
N ALA A 112 22.76 -2.30 -4.90
CA ALA A 112 23.60 -1.50 -5.78
C ALA A 112 23.67 -2.11 -7.19
N GLY A 113 23.77 -3.43 -7.31
CA GLY A 113 23.77 -4.18 -8.56
C GLY A 113 22.47 -4.02 -9.34
N ALA A 114 21.32 -4.09 -8.65
CA ALA A 114 20.01 -3.86 -9.25
C ALA A 114 19.86 -2.43 -9.79
N ILE A 115 20.32 -1.43 -9.01
CA ILE A 115 20.31 -0.03 -9.46
C ILE A 115 21.23 0.18 -10.66
N ALA A 116 22.43 -0.41 -10.65
CA ALA A 116 23.38 -0.34 -11.76
C ALA A 116 22.81 -1.01 -13.02
N LEU A 117 22.17 -2.17 -12.86
CA LEU A 117 21.46 -2.87 -13.93
C LEU A 117 20.35 -1.97 -14.52
N CYS A 118 19.51 -1.37 -13.69
CA CYS A 118 18.45 -0.47 -14.13
C CYS A 118 19.00 0.73 -14.91
N ARG A 119 20.02 1.42 -14.36
CA ARG A 119 20.65 2.58 -15.03
C ARG A 119 21.29 2.20 -16.36
N ARG A 120 21.96 1.05 -16.42
CA ARG A 120 22.54 0.53 -17.65
C ARG A 120 21.45 0.20 -18.68
N SER A 121 20.36 -0.44 -18.24
CA SER A 121 19.21 -0.77 -19.08
C SER A 121 18.55 0.48 -19.66
N VAL A 122 18.37 1.53 -18.87
CA VAL A 122 17.87 2.83 -19.38
C VAL A 122 18.82 3.44 -20.41
N THR A 123 20.13 3.40 -20.17
CA THR A 123 21.12 3.96 -21.10
C THR A 123 21.10 3.23 -22.44
N ILE A 124 21.00 1.90 -22.41
CA ILE A 124 20.87 1.05 -23.60
C ILE A 124 19.51 1.30 -24.29
N ALA A 125 18.43 1.37 -23.52
CA ALA A 125 17.08 1.59 -24.01
C ALA A 125 16.89 2.93 -24.74
N LYS A 126 17.72 3.94 -24.47
CA LYS A 126 17.71 5.22 -25.19
C LYS A 126 18.30 5.13 -26.59
N GLN A 127 19.03 4.08 -26.94
CA GLN A 127 19.74 3.97 -28.23
C GLN A 127 18.80 3.57 -29.37
N SER A 128 17.87 2.64 -29.14
CA SER A 128 16.86 2.20 -30.10
C SER A 128 15.69 1.49 -29.40
N GLN A 129 14.57 1.33 -30.11
CA GLN A 129 13.43 0.52 -29.65
C GLN A 129 13.82 -0.95 -29.39
N ASP A 130 14.58 -1.57 -30.28
CA ASP A 130 15.08 -2.95 -30.09
C ASP A 130 15.94 -3.07 -28.83
N ALA A 131 16.77 -2.07 -28.57
CA ALA A 131 17.62 -2.02 -27.39
C ALA A 131 16.77 -1.88 -26.11
N LEU A 132 15.64 -1.16 -26.15
CA LEU A 132 14.67 -1.09 -25.05
C LEU A 132 14.03 -2.46 -24.79
N VAL A 133 13.54 -3.16 -25.83
CA VAL A 133 12.93 -4.49 -25.69
C VAL A 133 13.93 -5.48 -25.07
N GLN A 134 15.18 -5.49 -25.56
CA GLN A 134 16.23 -6.36 -25.03
C GLN A 134 16.65 -6.00 -23.60
N ALA A 135 16.77 -4.72 -23.29
CA ALA A 135 17.12 -4.25 -21.94
C ALA A 135 16.02 -4.63 -20.94
N PHE A 136 14.75 -4.47 -21.34
CA PHE A 136 13.61 -4.87 -20.54
C PHE A 136 13.54 -6.38 -20.34
N ASP A 137 13.69 -7.22 -21.37
CA ASP A 137 13.63 -8.68 -21.21
C ASP A 137 14.76 -9.20 -20.31
N LYS A 138 15.97 -8.60 -20.37
CA LYS A 138 17.06 -8.91 -19.44
C LYS A 138 16.69 -8.55 -18.00
N CYS A 139 16.15 -7.37 -17.77
CA CYS A 139 15.70 -6.96 -16.44
C CYS A 139 14.56 -7.86 -15.93
N ARG A 140 13.56 -8.15 -16.77
CA ARG A 140 12.45 -9.05 -16.47
C ARG A 140 12.91 -10.42 -15.98
N LYS A 141 13.97 -10.97 -16.58
CA LYS A 141 14.55 -12.27 -16.20
C LYS A 141 15.38 -12.20 -14.92
N LEU A 142 16.12 -11.11 -14.68
CA LEU A 142 17.07 -11.00 -13.56
C LEU A 142 16.45 -10.43 -12.29
N LEU A 143 15.49 -9.51 -12.41
CA LEU A 143 14.91 -8.77 -11.30
C LEU A 143 14.18 -9.67 -10.29
N PRO A 144 13.38 -10.69 -10.70
CA PRO A 144 12.78 -11.63 -9.76
C PRO A 144 13.82 -12.37 -8.91
N TRP A 145 14.93 -12.80 -9.52
CA TRP A 145 16.01 -13.46 -8.78
C TRP A 145 16.66 -12.53 -7.76
N LEU A 146 16.97 -11.29 -8.16
CA LEU A 146 17.52 -10.28 -7.25
C LEU A 146 16.58 -10.01 -6.06
N MET A 147 15.28 -9.85 -6.33
CA MET A 147 14.26 -9.63 -5.31
C MET A 147 14.16 -10.81 -4.34
N VAL A 148 14.15 -12.04 -4.83
CA VAL A 148 14.09 -13.27 -4.02
C VAL A 148 15.35 -13.44 -3.18
N THR A 149 16.54 -13.27 -3.77
CA THR A 149 17.80 -13.34 -3.02
C THR A 149 17.83 -12.28 -1.92
N GLN A 150 17.38 -11.06 -2.21
CA GLN A 150 17.30 -10.00 -1.20
C GLN A 150 16.32 -10.35 -0.07
N ILE A 151 15.14 -10.89 -0.35
CA ILE A 151 14.17 -11.33 0.67
C ILE A 151 14.81 -12.36 1.60
N VAL A 152 15.44 -13.39 1.02
CA VAL A 152 16.07 -14.46 1.79
C VAL A 152 17.23 -13.93 2.63
N CYS A 153 18.14 -13.13 2.04
CA CYS A 153 19.27 -12.57 2.75
C CYS A 153 18.84 -11.61 3.88
N CYS A 154 17.86 -10.72 3.64
CA CYS A 154 17.33 -9.83 4.67
C CYS A 154 16.65 -10.60 5.80
N GLY A 155 15.79 -11.57 5.49
CA GLY A 155 15.08 -12.34 6.52
C GLY A 155 16.03 -13.23 7.34
N LEU A 156 17.02 -13.86 6.72
CA LEU A 156 18.05 -14.62 7.43
C LEU A 156 18.96 -13.72 8.29
N ALA A 157 19.29 -12.52 7.82
CA ALA A 157 20.07 -11.55 8.61
C ALA A 157 19.29 -11.11 9.87
N LEU A 158 18.01 -10.81 9.74
CA LEU A 158 17.14 -10.49 10.88
C LEU A 158 17.00 -11.66 11.84
N PHE A 159 16.82 -12.88 11.33
CA PHE A 159 16.77 -14.08 12.14
C PHE A 159 18.05 -14.26 12.96
N ALA A 160 19.22 -14.06 12.35
CA ALA A 160 20.50 -14.16 13.03
C ALA A 160 20.67 -13.07 14.11
N VAL A 161 20.27 -11.83 13.83
CA VAL A 161 20.30 -10.71 14.80
C VAL A 161 19.38 -10.97 16.00
N VAL A 162 18.14 -11.39 15.76
CA VAL A 162 17.18 -11.68 16.85
C VAL A 162 17.56 -12.95 17.60
N GLY A 163 18.08 -13.95 16.88
CA GLY A 163 18.59 -15.21 17.46
C GLY A 163 19.74 -14.94 18.43
N TYR A 164 20.64 -14.03 18.06
CA TYR A 164 21.68 -13.54 18.97
C TYR A 164 21.05 -12.98 20.25
N GLU A 165 20.14 -12.00 20.15
CA GLU A 165 19.58 -11.34 21.35
C GLU A 165 18.82 -12.31 22.24
N THR A 166 18.15 -13.29 21.62
CA THR A 166 17.44 -14.35 22.34
C THR A 166 18.40 -15.22 23.16
N LEU A 167 19.53 -15.63 22.57
CA LEU A 167 20.58 -16.38 23.25
C LEU A 167 21.25 -15.55 24.36
N TRP A 168 21.47 -14.26 24.13
CA TRP A 168 22.04 -13.36 25.12
C TRP A 168 21.11 -13.18 26.32
N PHE A 169 19.82 -12.94 26.06
CA PHE A 169 18.81 -12.79 27.11
C PHE A 169 18.62 -14.07 27.93
N ALA A 170 18.69 -15.25 27.29
CA ALA A 170 18.56 -16.55 27.95
C ALA A 170 19.60 -16.78 29.05
N THR A 171 20.77 -16.16 28.93
CA THR A 171 21.91 -16.41 29.82
C THR A 171 22.15 -15.31 30.83
N HIS A 172 21.78 -14.07 30.53
CA HIS A 172 22.02 -12.93 31.40
C HIS A 172 20.85 -12.61 32.35
N PHE A 173 19.63 -13.10 32.07
CA PHE A 173 18.46 -12.88 32.92
C PHE A 173 18.06 -14.13 33.72
N LYS A 174 17.79 -13.94 35.01
CA LYS A 174 17.22 -14.99 35.87
C LYS A 174 15.83 -15.38 35.35
N MET A 175 15.59 -16.68 35.16
CA MET A 175 14.32 -17.23 34.65
C MET A 175 13.18 -17.17 35.69
N ASN A 176 12.83 -15.97 36.13
CA ASN A 176 11.64 -15.71 36.93
C ASN A 176 10.39 -15.67 36.02
N ALA A 177 9.18 -15.62 36.61
CA ALA A 177 7.92 -15.57 35.87
C ALA A 177 7.83 -14.43 34.81
N GLY A 178 8.56 -13.32 35.02
CA GLY A 178 8.70 -12.25 34.03
C GLY A 178 9.68 -12.58 32.89
N GLY A 179 10.84 -13.17 33.21
CA GLY A 179 11.85 -13.57 32.22
C GLY A 179 11.36 -14.65 31.26
N ILE A 180 10.57 -15.61 31.77
CA ILE A 180 9.93 -16.65 30.95
C ILE A 180 8.95 -16.04 29.94
N LYS A 181 8.18 -15.00 30.32
CA LYS A 181 7.27 -14.30 29.40
C LYS A 181 8.01 -13.58 28.28
N VAL A 182 9.12 -12.92 28.61
CA VAL A 182 9.96 -12.24 27.60
C VAL A 182 10.64 -13.25 26.67
N MET A 183 11.10 -14.39 27.19
CA MET A 183 11.66 -15.47 26.38
C MET A 183 10.62 -16.05 25.40
N PHE A 184 9.40 -16.28 25.89
CA PHE A 184 8.31 -16.75 25.04
C PHE A 184 7.97 -15.75 23.94
N LEU A 185 7.96 -14.44 24.26
CA LEU A 185 7.78 -13.38 23.26
C LEU A 185 8.92 -13.38 22.22
N ALA A 186 10.18 -13.51 22.64
CA ALA A 186 11.32 -13.57 21.72
C ALA A 186 11.25 -14.78 20.78
N LEU A 187 10.86 -15.95 21.29
CA LEU A 187 10.64 -17.15 20.49
C LEU A 187 9.46 -17.00 19.51
N LEU A 188 8.37 -16.33 19.92
CA LEU A 188 7.27 -15.99 19.03
C LEU A 188 7.72 -15.05 17.90
N VAL A 189 8.60 -14.07 18.19
CA VAL A 189 9.18 -13.19 17.16
C VAL A 189 10.05 -13.99 16.20
N LEU A 190 10.92 -14.88 16.68
CA LEU A 190 11.73 -15.76 15.83
C LEU A 190 10.87 -16.67 14.95
N PHE A 191 9.84 -17.27 15.52
CA PHE A 191 8.87 -18.07 14.77
C PHE A 191 8.13 -17.22 13.73
N GLY A 192 7.75 -15.99 14.09
CA GLY A 192 7.15 -15.02 13.17
C GLY A 192 8.07 -14.69 11.99
N ILE A 193 9.36 -14.46 12.22
CA ILE A 193 10.36 -14.23 11.15
C ILE A 193 10.47 -15.47 10.24
N LEU A 194 10.55 -16.66 10.83
CA LEU A 194 10.63 -17.92 10.07
C LEU A 194 9.36 -18.19 9.27
N TRP A 195 8.20 -17.88 9.83
CA TRP A 195 6.91 -17.97 9.17
C TRP A 195 6.80 -17.00 7.99
N VAL A 196 7.26 -15.75 8.17
CA VAL A 196 7.34 -14.76 7.08
C VAL A 196 8.31 -15.23 6.00
N LEU A 197 9.49 -15.75 6.37
CA LEU A 197 10.43 -16.35 5.42
C LEU A 197 9.76 -17.49 4.63
N TYR A 198 9.11 -18.43 5.30
CA TYR A 198 8.38 -19.53 4.66
C TYR A 198 7.27 -19.04 3.72
N LYS A 199 6.44 -18.09 4.18
CA LYS A 199 5.39 -17.46 3.36
C LYS A 199 5.98 -16.68 2.18
N SER A 200 7.14 -16.06 2.37
CA SER A 200 7.85 -15.33 1.31
C SER A 200 8.43 -16.26 0.25
N LEU A 201 8.84 -17.49 0.63
CA LEU A 201 9.19 -18.56 -0.31
C LEU A 201 7.97 -18.96 -1.17
N GLY A 202 6.77 -19.06 -0.58
CA GLY A 202 5.52 -19.21 -1.34
C GLY A 202 5.19 -18.02 -2.25
N SER A 203 5.75 -16.85 -1.94
CA SER A 203 5.60 -15.62 -2.73
C SER A 203 6.60 -15.51 -3.88
N ILE A 204 7.55 -16.44 -4.01
CA ILE A 204 8.45 -16.54 -5.16
C ILE A 204 7.63 -16.72 -6.44
N ARG A 205 6.65 -17.65 -6.43
CA ARG A 205 5.75 -17.84 -7.57
C ARG A 205 5.01 -16.56 -7.94
N ARG A 206 4.56 -15.80 -6.94
CA ARG A 206 3.93 -14.49 -7.16
C ARG A 206 4.91 -13.51 -7.78
N CYS A 207 6.16 -13.42 -7.29
CA CYS A 207 7.20 -12.57 -7.86
C CYS A 207 7.52 -12.91 -9.31
N PHE A 208 7.47 -14.19 -9.71
CA PHE A 208 7.63 -14.58 -11.11
C PHE A 208 6.36 -14.31 -11.94
N ALA A 209 5.18 -14.57 -11.37
CA ALA A 209 3.89 -14.27 -12.00
C ALA A 209 3.72 -12.77 -12.30
N LEU A 210 4.30 -11.87 -11.49
CA LEU A 210 4.32 -10.42 -11.77
C LEU A 210 4.94 -10.09 -13.15
N PHE A 211 5.75 -10.99 -13.72
CA PHE A 211 6.48 -10.79 -14.97
C PHE A 211 6.05 -11.76 -16.09
N GLU A 212 4.93 -12.47 -15.88
CA GLU A 212 4.27 -13.28 -16.90
C GLU A 212 3.16 -12.46 -17.58
N PRO A 213 2.96 -12.59 -18.90
CA PRO A 213 1.86 -11.95 -19.60
C PRO A 213 0.54 -12.62 -19.22
N GLU A 214 -0.39 -11.86 -18.62
CA GLU A 214 -1.78 -12.30 -18.47
C GLU A 214 -2.60 -11.90 -19.71
N PRO A 215 -3.57 -12.75 -20.15
CA PRO A 215 -4.47 -12.41 -21.24
C PRO A 215 -5.28 -11.16 -20.93
N ASN A 216 -5.53 -10.33 -21.96
CA ASN A 216 -6.42 -9.18 -21.79
C ASN A 216 -7.86 -9.68 -21.76
N HIS A 217 -8.56 -9.47 -20.66
CA HIS A 217 -9.99 -9.76 -20.55
C HIS A 217 -10.79 -8.65 -21.24
N VAL A 218 -11.63 -9.02 -22.19
CA VAL A 218 -12.37 -8.06 -23.02
C VAL A 218 -13.84 -8.45 -23.11
N VAL A 219 -14.70 -7.45 -22.91
CA VAL A 219 -16.14 -7.55 -23.18
C VAL A 219 -16.38 -7.23 -24.65
N GLY A 220 -16.75 -8.25 -25.42
CA GLY A 220 -16.97 -8.10 -26.86
C GLY A 220 -17.20 -9.44 -27.56
N HIS A 221 -17.52 -9.37 -28.85
CA HIS A 221 -17.74 -10.54 -29.70
C HIS A 221 -16.68 -10.61 -30.79
N ASN A 222 -16.14 -11.81 -31.05
CA ASN A 222 -15.27 -12.01 -32.21
C ASN A 222 -16.10 -12.02 -33.50
N LEU A 223 -15.73 -11.21 -34.48
CA LEU A 223 -16.42 -11.10 -35.75
C LEU A 223 -15.79 -12.02 -36.80
N THR A 224 -16.58 -12.94 -37.35
CA THR A 224 -16.15 -13.71 -38.53
C THR A 224 -16.24 -12.88 -39.81
N ARG A 225 -15.57 -13.34 -40.87
CA ARG A 225 -15.59 -12.68 -42.19
C ARG A 225 -16.99 -12.63 -42.80
N GLU A 226 -17.84 -13.60 -42.46
CA GLU A 226 -19.22 -13.71 -42.93
C GLU A 226 -20.14 -12.72 -42.20
N GLN A 227 -19.86 -12.43 -40.92
CA GLN A 227 -20.67 -11.52 -40.10
C GLN A 227 -20.45 -10.04 -40.46
N ALA A 228 -19.21 -9.66 -40.80
CA ALA A 228 -18.86 -8.27 -41.14
C ALA A 228 -17.93 -8.20 -42.38
N PRO A 229 -18.37 -8.64 -43.57
CA PRO A 229 -17.51 -8.74 -44.75
C PRO A 229 -16.98 -7.38 -45.21
N ALA A 230 -17.79 -6.32 -45.09
CA ALA A 230 -17.40 -4.96 -45.44
C ALA A 230 -16.26 -4.44 -44.53
N LEU A 231 -16.36 -4.68 -43.22
CA LEU A 231 -15.32 -4.32 -42.26
C LEU A 231 -14.03 -5.08 -42.51
N TRP A 232 -14.10 -6.41 -42.69
CA TRP A 232 -12.93 -7.23 -43.00
C TRP A 232 -12.26 -6.81 -44.31
N SER A 233 -13.04 -6.44 -45.34
CA SER A 233 -12.51 -5.94 -46.61
C SER A 233 -11.84 -4.58 -46.45
N LEU A 234 -12.42 -3.67 -45.64
CA LEU A 234 -11.79 -2.39 -45.30
C LEU A 234 -10.44 -2.62 -44.62
N VAL A 235 -10.40 -3.39 -43.52
CA VAL A 235 -9.17 -3.64 -42.76
C VAL A 235 -8.09 -4.27 -43.65
N ALA A 236 -8.47 -5.19 -44.54
CA ALA A 236 -7.53 -5.78 -45.52
C ALA A 236 -6.99 -4.74 -46.51
N SER A 237 -7.86 -3.87 -47.04
CA SER A 237 -7.46 -2.79 -47.94
C SER A 237 -6.54 -1.78 -47.26
N LEU A 238 -6.85 -1.39 -46.02
CA LEU A 238 -6.04 -0.46 -45.24
C LEU A 238 -4.68 -1.08 -44.90
N SER A 239 -4.65 -2.35 -44.46
CA SER A 239 -3.40 -3.09 -44.20
C SER A 239 -2.51 -3.14 -45.44
N GLN A 240 -3.09 -3.39 -46.62
CA GLN A 240 -2.35 -3.36 -47.89
C GLN A 240 -1.84 -1.96 -48.24
N LYS A 241 -2.65 -0.92 -48.02
CA LYS A 241 -2.30 0.48 -48.34
C LYS A 241 -1.19 1.01 -47.43
N THR A 242 -1.19 0.63 -46.15
CA THR A 242 -0.21 1.10 -45.16
C THR A 242 1.00 0.17 -45.02
N GLY A 243 0.92 -1.07 -45.54
CA GLY A 243 1.96 -2.09 -45.34
C GLY A 243 1.95 -2.71 -43.95
N ALA A 244 0.85 -2.56 -43.21
CA ALA A 244 0.67 -3.15 -41.88
C ALA A 244 0.28 -4.64 -41.95
N ILE A 245 0.53 -5.36 -40.85
CA ILE A 245 0.09 -6.75 -40.70
C ILE A 245 -1.43 -6.78 -40.53
N MET A 246 -2.10 -7.65 -41.30
CA MET A 246 -3.53 -7.90 -41.16
C MET A 246 -3.81 -8.58 -39.81
N PRO A 247 -4.73 -8.05 -38.98
CA PRO A 247 -5.15 -8.72 -37.76
C PRO A 247 -5.76 -10.10 -38.03
N ASP A 248 -5.47 -11.05 -37.14
CA ASP A 248 -6.05 -12.40 -37.13
C ASP A 248 -7.51 -12.38 -36.66
N ASN A 249 -7.82 -11.48 -35.72
CA ASN A 249 -9.14 -11.34 -35.11
C ASN A 249 -9.64 -9.88 -35.16
N ILE A 250 -10.95 -9.70 -35.29
CA ILE A 250 -11.62 -8.41 -35.08
C ILE A 250 -12.66 -8.62 -33.98
N VAL A 251 -12.48 -7.96 -32.84
CA VAL A 251 -13.42 -8.01 -31.72
C VAL A 251 -14.26 -6.75 -31.74
N VAL A 252 -15.58 -6.89 -31.78
CA VAL A 252 -16.51 -5.76 -31.62
C VAL A 252 -16.86 -5.59 -30.16
N GLY A 253 -16.97 -4.34 -29.70
CA GLY A 253 -17.32 -4.02 -28.32
C GLY A 253 -17.92 -2.63 -28.15
N MET A 254 -18.18 -2.22 -26.90
CA MET A 254 -18.86 -0.96 -26.59
C MET A 254 -18.15 -0.12 -25.52
N LEU A 255 -17.23 -0.71 -24.77
CA LEU A 255 -16.66 -0.11 -23.55
C LEU A 255 -15.32 0.58 -23.80
N GLU A 256 -14.49 0.02 -24.68
CA GLU A 256 -13.13 0.52 -24.95
C GLU A 256 -13.08 1.40 -26.21
N GLY A 257 -11.95 2.10 -26.41
CA GLY A 257 -11.62 2.79 -27.66
C GLY A 257 -11.18 1.85 -28.78
N PHE A 258 -10.87 2.38 -29.97
CA PHE A 258 -10.15 1.60 -30.98
C PHE A 258 -8.77 1.26 -30.43
N TYR A 259 -8.36 0.00 -30.56
CA TYR A 259 -7.00 -0.41 -30.25
C TYR A 259 -6.63 -1.68 -30.99
N VAL A 260 -5.33 -1.94 -31.08
CA VAL A 260 -4.80 -3.24 -31.49
C VAL A 260 -3.95 -3.86 -30.39
N THR A 261 -3.99 -5.20 -30.30
CA THR A 261 -3.17 -5.94 -29.34
C THR A 261 -2.69 -7.25 -29.92
N ALA A 262 -1.50 -7.66 -29.48
CA ALA A 262 -0.93 -8.97 -29.74
C ALA A 262 -1.10 -9.95 -28.60
N ASN A 263 -1.54 -9.46 -27.45
CA ASN A 263 -1.82 -10.31 -26.32
C ASN A 263 -2.96 -11.24 -26.68
N ASP A 264 -2.90 -12.43 -26.10
CA ASP A 264 -4.07 -13.29 -26.11
C ASP A 264 -5.23 -12.53 -25.45
N VAL A 265 -6.38 -12.53 -26.13
CA VAL A 265 -7.59 -11.84 -25.69
C VAL A 265 -8.56 -12.88 -25.18
N GLN A 266 -8.83 -12.84 -23.88
CA GLN A 266 -9.87 -13.67 -23.27
C GLN A 266 -11.20 -12.91 -23.37
N LEU A 267 -12.07 -13.36 -24.27
CA LEU A 267 -13.44 -12.86 -24.30
C LEU A 267 -14.20 -13.36 -23.08
N GLU A 268 -14.98 -12.49 -22.44
CA GLU A 268 -15.67 -12.79 -21.17
C GLU A 268 -16.56 -14.04 -21.25
N ASP A 269 -17.32 -14.17 -22.35
CA ASP A 269 -18.18 -15.33 -22.65
C ASP A 269 -17.72 -16.12 -23.88
N GLY A 270 -16.41 -16.08 -24.19
CA GLY A 270 -15.91 -16.57 -25.46
C GLY A 270 -14.58 -17.32 -25.39
N PRO A 271 -14.06 -17.76 -26.56
CA PRO A 271 -12.78 -18.44 -26.63
C PRO A 271 -11.63 -17.46 -26.33
N LEU A 272 -10.51 -18.03 -25.88
CA LEU A 272 -9.22 -17.34 -25.89
C LEU A 272 -8.79 -17.12 -27.34
N LEU A 273 -8.67 -15.86 -27.74
CA LEU A 273 -8.19 -15.47 -29.06
C LEU A 273 -6.67 -15.30 -29.01
N THR A 274 -5.97 -15.93 -29.94
CA THR A 274 -4.51 -15.81 -30.11
C THR A 274 -4.19 -15.03 -31.39
N GLY A 275 -3.01 -14.43 -31.44
CA GLY A 275 -2.57 -13.63 -32.60
C GLY A 275 -2.91 -12.14 -32.47
N GLN A 276 -2.93 -11.43 -33.59
CA GLN A 276 -3.19 -9.99 -33.61
C GLN A 276 -4.70 -9.73 -33.60
N THR A 277 -5.16 -8.90 -32.65
CA THR A 277 -6.57 -8.55 -32.50
C THR A 277 -6.75 -7.05 -32.68
N LEU A 278 -7.68 -6.65 -33.55
CA LEU A 278 -8.21 -5.29 -33.65
C LEU A 278 -9.51 -5.22 -32.83
N TYR A 279 -9.60 -4.30 -31.89
CA TYR A 279 -10.85 -3.99 -31.21
C TYR A 279 -11.58 -2.85 -31.93
N PHE A 280 -12.82 -3.10 -32.31
CA PHE A 280 -13.69 -2.19 -33.04
C PHE A 280 -14.88 -1.77 -32.15
N PRO A 281 -14.86 -0.57 -31.58
CA PRO A 281 -15.94 -0.11 -30.72
C PRO A 281 -17.14 0.47 -31.48
N LEU A 282 -18.34 -0.03 -31.21
CA LEU A 282 -19.58 0.48 -31.80
C LEU A 282 -19.90 1.92 -31.37
N THR A 283 -19.65 2.25 -30.10
CA THR A 283 -19.94 3.56 -29.49
C THR A 283 -19.15 4.69 -30.16
N TRP A 284 -17.87 4.45 -30.45
CA TRP A 284 -17.04 5.40 -31.18
C TRP A 284 -17.31 5.37 -32.68
N ALA A 285 -17.39 4.19 -33.30
CA ALA A 285 -17.60 4.05 -34.74
C ALA A 285 -18.92 4.66 -35.23
N ALA A 286 -19.96 4.68 -34.39
CA ALA A 286 -21.22 5.36 -34.70
C ALA A 286 -21.03 6.87 -34.92
N MET A 287 -20.03 7.48 -34.26
CA MET A 287 -19.77 8.92 -34.31
C MET A 287 -18.81 9.34 -35.41
N LEU A 288 -18.07 8.40 -36.00
CA LEU A 288 -17.05 8.69 -37.01
C LEU A 288 -17.58 8.46 -38.43
N ASP A 289 -17.23 9.36 -39.35
CA ASP A 289 -17.53 9.10 -40.77
C ASP A 289 -16.59 8.02 -41.35
N LYS A 290 -16.79 7.69 -42.62
CA LYS A 290 -16.01 6.66 -43.32
C LYS A 290 -14.50 6.97 -43.32
N ASP A 291 -14.15 8.23 -43.57
CA ASP A 291 -12.77 8.64 -43.77
C ASP A 291 -12.06 8.76 -42.41
N GLU A 292 -12.76 9.25 -41.38
CA GLU A 292 -12.31 9.27 -39.98
C GLU A 292 -12.11 7.85 -39.45
N THR A 293 -13.08 6.94 -39.65
CA THR A 293 -12.96 5.53 -39.25
C THR A 293 -11.77 4.86 -39.93
N SER A 294 -11.59 5.12 -41.23
CA SER A 294 -10.45 4.58 -41.98
C SER A 294 -9.11 5.14 -41.50
N ALA A 295 -9.07 6.42 -41.11
CA ALA A 295 -7.90 7.06 -40.53
C ALA A 295 -7.53 6.45 -39.17
N VAL A 296 -8.51 6.24 -38.30
CA VAL A 296 -8.32 5.64 -36.97
C VAL A 296 -7.87 4.18 -37.10
N ILE A 297 -8.54 3.35 -37.91
CA ILE A 297 -8.08 1.97 -38.15
C ILE A 297 -6.67 1.96 -38.76
N GLY A 298 -6.38 2.86 -39.70
CA GLY A 298 -5.04 3.00 -40.27
C GLY A 298 -3.97 3.35 -39.24
N HIS A 299 -4.31 4.20 -38.27
CA HIS A 299 -3.46 4.52 -37.13
C HIS A 299 -3.23 3.29 -36.26
N GLU A 300 -4.30 2.59 -35.86
CA GLU A 300 -4.19 1.38 -35.04
C GLU A 300 -3.34 0.29 -35.73
N LEU A 301 -3.59 0.05 -37.01
CA LEU A 301 -2.77 -0.89 -37.81
C LEU A 301 -1.31 -0.43 -37.92
N GLY A 302 -1.03 0.86 -37.79
CA GLY A 302 0.32 1.39 -37.74
C GLY A 302 1.15 0.84 -36.57
N HIS A 303 0.50 0.49 -35.45
CA HIS A 303 1.17 -0.20 -34.34
C HIS A 303 1.60 -1.65 -34.67
N PHE A 304 1.12 -2.21 -35.78
CA PHE A 304 1.51 -3.53 -36.32
C PHE A 304 2.43 -3.45 -37.56
N ALA A 305 2.96 -2.28 -37.91
CA ALA A 305 3.85 -2.13 -39.05
C ALA A 305 5.33 -1.99 -38.63
N GLY A 306 6.26 -2.52 -39.46
CA GLY A 306 7.70 -2.26 -39.34
C GLY A 306 8.41 -2.86 -38.10
N LEU A 307 9.43 -2.13 -37.59
CA LEU A 307 10.22 -2.47 -36.39
C LEU A 307 9.37 -2.50 -35.10
N ASP A 308 8.15 -1.95 -35.16
CA ASP A 308 7.24 -1.81 -34.01
C ASP A 308 6.53 -3.12 -33.63
N THR A 309 6.60 -4.17 -34.46
CA THR A 309 6.05 -5.49 -34.12
C THR A 309 6.63 -6.06 -32.83
N GLN A 310 7.95 -5.99 -32.59
CA GLN A 310 8.49 -6.53 -31.33
C GLN A 310 8.10 -5.70 -30.11
N TYR A 311 7.99 -4.38 -30.26
CA TYR A 311 7.57 -3.51 -29.18
C TYR A 311 6.10 -3.76 -28.81
N SER A 312 5.20 -3.65 -29.80
CA SER A 312 3.76 -3.79 -29.60
C SER A 312 3.36 -5.22 -29.26
N LEU A 313 4.00 -6.23 -29.88
CA LEU A 313 3.64 -7.63 -29.67
C LEU A 313 4.23 -8.25 -28.39
N ARG A 314 5.31 -7.68 -27.83
CA ARG A 314 5.99 -8.27 -26.66
C ARG A 314 6.18 -7.30 -25.51
N PHE A 315 6.69 -6.11 -25.78
CA PHE A 315 7.13 -5.20 -24.71
C PHE A 315 5.96 -4.50 -24.02
N ALA A 316 5.08 -3.81 -24.77
CA ALA A 316 4.08 -2.92 -24.18
C ALA A 316 3.09 -3.66 -23.24
N PRO A 317 2.52 -4.80 -23.65
CA PRO A 317 1.79 -5.69 -22.75
C PRO A 317 2.47 -6.05 -21.44
N LEU A 318 3.70 -6.57 -21.54
CA LEU A 318 4.45 -7.05 -20.39
C LEU A 318 4.78 -5.90 -19.44
N TYR A 319 5.13 -4.74 -20.00
CA TYR A 319 5.42 -3.54 -19.23
C TYR A 319 4.18 -3.04 -18.46
N ALA A 320 3.00 -3.02 -19.10
CA ALA A 320 1.75 -2.65 -18.45
C ALA A 320 1.37 -3.63 -17.33
N GLY A 321 1.45 -4.94 -17.61
CA GLY A 321 1.19 -6.00 -16.62
C GLY A 321 2.05 -5.85 -15.37
N ILE A 322 3.38 -5.80 -15.52
CA ILE A 322 4.32 -5.65 -14.39
C ILE A 322 4.02 -4.37 -13.59
N THR A 323 3.76 -3.26 -14.29
CA THR A 323 3.47 -1.98 -13.63
C THR A 323 2.22 -2.10 -12.75
N ASN A 324 1.15 -2.69 -13.27
CA ASN A 324 -0.10 -2.87 -12.53
C ASN A 324 0.07 -3.83 -11.34
N SER A 325 0.76 -4.96 -11.53
CA SER A 325 0.95 -5.94 -10.48
C SER A 325 1.85 -5.42 -9.35
N ILE A 326 2.90 -4.66 -9.67
CA ILE A 326 3.74 -3.99 -8.66
C ILE A 326 2.93 -2.93 -7.89
N HIS A 327 2.11 -2.13 -8.58
CA HIS A 327 1.30 -1.11 -7.94
C HIS A 327 0.25 -1.71 -7.00
N THR A 328 -0.49 -2.72 -7.48
CA THR A 328 -1.48 -3.47 -6.69
C THR A 328 -0.82 -4.10 -5.46
N MET A 329 0.36 -4.70 -5.62
CA MET A 329 1.07 -5.30 -4.49
C MET A 329 1.57 -4.24 -3.50
N ALA A 330 2.03 -3.07 -3.97
CA ALA A 330 2.42 -1.96 -3.10
C ALA A 330 1.25 -1.38 -2.31
N GLN A 331 0.05 -1.33 -2.88
CA GLN A 331 -1.17 -0.92 -2.19
C GLN A 331 -1.60 -1.94 -1.14
N ASN A 332 -1.64 -3.23 -1.49
CA ASN A 332 -2.05 -4.30 -0.58
C ASN A 332 -1.14 -4.46 0.65
N GLN A 333 0.09 -3.96 0.58
CA GLN A 333 1.07 -4.06 1.66
C GLN A 333 0.96 -2.94 2.70
N GLN A 334 0.17 -1.88 2.47
CA GLN A 334 0.03 -0.75 3.41
C GLN A 334 -0.46 -1.15 4.81
N ASN A 335 -1.21 -2.25 4.92
CA ASN A 335 -1.72 -2.79 6.20
C ASN A 335 -0.95 -4.02 6.71
N ALA A 336 0.19 -4.36 6.10
CA ALA A 336 0.95 -5.55 6.47
C ALA A 336 1.69 -5.38 7.81
N PRO A 337 1.94 -6.48 8.56
CA PRO A 337 2.75 -6.44 9.78
C PRO A 337 4.12 -5.79 9.58
N PHE A 338 4.71 -5.24 10.64
CA PHE A 338 6.03 -4.58 10.59
C PHE A 338 7.13 -5.49 10.01
N ILE A 339 7.11 -6.79 10.29
CA ILE A 339 8.11 -7.74 9.78
C ILE A 339 8.01 -7.87 8.26
N ASP A 340 6.79 -7.89 7.70
CA ASP A 340 6.57 -7.90 6.24
C ASP A 340 7.12 -6.61 5.61
N HIS A 341 7.00 -5.47 6.30
CA HIS A 341 7.60 -4.21 5.86
C HIS A 341 9.13 -4.25 5.80
N VAL A 342 9.81 -4.86 6.77
CA VAL A 342 11.28 -4.89 6.79
C VAL A 342 11.84 -5.87 5.76
N VAL A 343 11.17 -7.01 5.52
CA VAL A 343 11.66 -8.07 4.63
C VAL A 343 11.23 -7.87 3.17
N LEU A 344 9.98 -7.48 2.91
CA LEU A 344 9.40 -7.45 1.56
C LEU A 344 9.54 -6.08 0.88
N TYR A 345 9.39 -4.97 1.61
CA TYR A 345 9.40 -3.63 1.00
C TYR A 345 10.69 -3.33 0.24
N PRO A 346 11.90 -3.63 0.77
CA PRO A 346 13.13 -3.34 0.04
C PRO A 346 13.16 -3.99 -1.36
N SER A 347 12.65 -5.23 -1.48
CA SER A 347 12.57 -5.92 -2.77
C SER A 347 11.45 -5.38 -3.65
N LEU A 348 10.28 -5.08 -3.10
CA LEU A 348 9.18 -4.45 -3.87
C LEU A 348 9.59 -3.10 -4.45
N TYR A 349 10.29 -2.28 -3.67
CA TYR A 349 10.81 -0.98 -4.12
C TYR A 349 11.88 -1.10 -5.20
N MET A 350 12.60 -2.22 -5.27
CA MET A 350 13.49 -2.51 -6.40
C MET A 350 12.69 -2.61 -7.72
N GLY A 351 11.53 -3.29 -7.67
CA GLY A 351 10.59 -3.36 -8.79
C GLY A 351 10.00 -2.00 -9.17
N VAL A 352 9.54 -1.24 -8.18
CA VAL A 352 9.02 0.13 -8.40
C VAL A 352 10.09 1.02 -9.03
N TYR A 353 11.32 0.98 -8.50
CA TYR A 353 12.44 1.75 -9.04
C TYR A 353 12.73 1.39 -10.50
N PHE A 354 12.69 0.09 -10.85
CA PHE A 354 12.89 -0.34 -12.22
C PHE A 354 11.86 0.27 -13.18
N ILE A 355 10.58 0.22 -12.85
CA ILE A 355 9.50 0.81 -13.67
C ILE A 355 9.66 2.32 -13.76
N GLU A 356 9.89 3.02 -12.64
CA GLU A 356 10.10 4.49 -12.64
C GLU A 356 11.26 4.91 -13.54
N GLN A 357 12.37 4.17 -13.53
CA GLN A 357 13.56 4.52 -14.33
C GLN A 357 13.33 4.30 -15.83
N LEU A 358 12.57 3.27 -16.22
CA LEU A 358 12.25 3.03 -17.62
C LEU A 358 11.16 3.95 -18.14
N HIS A 359 10.24 4.40 -17.28
CA HIS A 359 9.04 5.13 -17.68
C HIS A 359 9.33 6.30 -18.64
N GLU A 360 10.32 7.15 -18.33
CA GLU A 360 10.66 8.27 -19.22
C GLU A 360 11.11 7.82 -20.62
N THR A 361 11.86 6.72 -20.70
CA THR A 361 12.37 6.18 -21.97
C THR A 361 11.26 5.49 -22.74
N VAL A 362 10.38 4.76 -22.06
CA VAL A 362 9.18 4.16 -22.62
C VAL A 362 8.25 5.24 -23.17
N SER A 363 7.98 6.29 -22.40
CA SER A 363 7.18 7.43 -22.86
C SER A 363 7.81 8.15 -24.04
N HIS A 364 9.15 8.24 -24.11
CA HIS A 364 9.83 8.83 -25.27
C HIS A 364 9.58 8.03 -26.56
N TRP A 365 9.78 6.71 -26.51
CA TRP A 365 9.57 5.85 -27.67
C TRP A 365 8.09 5.69 -28.02
N SER A 366 7.20 5.70 -27.04
CA SER A 366 5.74 5.76 -27.25
C SER A 366 5.37 6.99 -28.10
N ARG A 367 5.83 8.20 -27.76
CA ARG A 367 5.53 9.40 -28.57
C ARG A 367 6.02 9.31 -30.02
N ILE A 368 7.20 8.74 -30.25
CA ILE A 368 7.73 8.56 -31.61
C ILE A 368 6.83 7.59 -32.41
N ARG A 369 6.38 6.51 -31.77
CA ARG A 369 5.46 5.54 -32.39
C ARG A 369 4.10 6.15 -32.69
N GLU A 370 3.58 6.97 -31.80
CA GLU A 370 2.32 7.69 -32.02
C GLU A 370 2.36 8.56 -33.27
N HIS A 371 3.46 9.29 -33.49
CA HIS A 371 3.64 10.07 -34.71
C HIS A 371 3.79 9.21 -35.96
N ALA A 372 4.46 8.04 -35.86
CA ALA A 372 4.55 7.10 -36.98
C ALA A 372 3.18 6.50 -37.32
N ALA A 373 2.41 6.10 -36.31
CA ALA A 373 1.05 5.62 -36.46
C ALA A 373 0.11 6.70 -37.01
N ASP A 374 0.28 7.98 -36.61
CA ASP A 374 -0.42 9.12 -37.21
C ASP A 374 -0.14 9.23 -38.71
N GLU A 375 1.11 9.10 -39.13
CA GLU A 375 1.47 9.11 -40.55
C GLU A 375 0.77 7.95 -41.29
N MET A 376 0.65 6.78 -40.66
CA MET A 376 -0.04 5.63 -41.24
C MET A 376 -1.56 5.84 -41.31
N GLY A 377 -2.18 6.43 -40.30
CA GLY A 377 -3.59 6.83 -40.34
C GLY A 377 -3.87 7.88 -41.43
N ALA A 378 -2.98 8.86 -41.59
CA ALA A 378 -3.08 9.84 -42.65
C ALA A 378 -2.91 9.23 -44.05
N ARG A 379 -2.01 8.25 -44.22
CA ARG A 379 -1.85 7.50 -45.48
C ARG A 379 -3.06 6.60 -45.75
N ALA A 380 -3.63 5.99 -44.71
CA ALA A 380 -4.81 5.13 -44.82
C ALA A 380 -6.01 5.88 -45.38
N SER A 381 -6.23 7.13 -44.93
CA SER A 381 -7.32 8.00 -45.35
C SER A 381 -6.80 9.34 -45.88
N SER A 382 -6.70 10.35 -45.01
CA SER A 382 -6.09 11.66 -45.26
C SER A 382 -5.61 12.30 -43.95
N PRO A 383 -4.65 13.25 -43.99
CA PRO A 383 -4.25 14.02 -42.81
C PRO A 383 -5.43 14.77 -42.15
N GLN A 384 -6.36 15.29 -42.95
CA GLN A 384 -7.54 16.02 -42.46
C GLN A 384 -8.53 15.09 -41.74
N ALA A 385 -8.76 13.89 -42.28
CA ALA A 385 -9.62 12.89 -41.65
C ALA A 385 -9.07 12.41 -40.30
N LEU A 386 -7.74 12.19 -40.21
CA LEU A 386 -7.11 11.84 -38.93
C LEU A 386 -7.16 13.01 -37.94
N ALA A 387 -6.89 14.24 -38.39
CA ALA A 387 -7.00 15.41 -37.53
C ALA A 387 -8.43 15.59 -36.98
N SER A 388 -9.44 15.39 -37.83
CA SER A 388 -10.85 15.48 -37.45
C SER A 388 -11.22 14.39 -36.44
N SER A 389 -10.80 13.15 -36.67
CA SER A 389 -11.10 12.04 -35.77
C SER A 389 -10.50 12.23 -34.37
N LEU A 390 -9.27 12.77 -34.26
CA LEU A 390 -8.66 13.09 -32.96
C LEU A 390 -9.49 14.08 -32.13
N VAL A 391 -9.96 15.15 -32.78
CA VAL A 391 -10.81 16.15 -32.12
C VAL A 391 -12.18 15.55 -31.79
N ARG A 392 -12.78 14.80 -32.70
CA ARG A 392 -14.11 14.22 -32.53
C ARG A 392 -14.15 13.14 -31.45
N ILE A 393 -13.14 12.26 -31.38
CA ILE A 393 -12.98 11.30 -30.28
C ILE A 393 -12.87 12.05 -28.95
N SER A 394 -12.01 13.07 -28.88
CA SER A 394 -11.86 13.88 -27.66
C SER A 394 -13.17 14.57 -27.24
N ALA A 395 -13.99 14.97 -28.20
CA ALA A 395 -15.27 15.62 -27.96
C ALA A 395 -16.37 14.64 -27.48
N VAL A 396 -16.31 13.38 -27.94
CA VAL A 396 -17.28 12.33 -27.59
C VAL A 396 -16.92 11.63 -26.27
N SER A 397 -15.66 11.69 -25.81
CA SER A 397 -15.19 11.03 -24.58
C SER A 397 -16.04 11.30 -23.34
N GLU A 398 -16.30 12.57 -23.02
CA GLU A 398 -17.07 12.95 -21.82
C GLU A 398 -18.55 12.53 -21.92
N PRO A 399 -19.27 12.80 -23.03
CA PRO A 399 -20.62 12.29 -23.25
C PRO A 399 -20.73 10.77 -23.17
N LEU A 400 -19.75 10.03 -23.72
CA LEU A 400 -19.71 8.56 -23.63
C LEU A 400 -19.53 8.10 -22.18
N ASN A 401 -18.57 8.67 -21.45
CA ASN A 401 -18.34 8.32 -20.05
C ASN A 401 -19.59 8.57 -19.20
N ASN A 402 -20.26 9.71 -19.38
CA ASN A 402 -21.50 10.02 -18.68
C ASN A 402 -22.65 9.07 -19.06
N THR A 403 -22.69 8.62 -20.32
CA THR A 403 -23.68 7.65 -20.81
C THR A 403 -23.45 6.28 -20.18
N LEU A 404 -22.20 5.82 -20.15
CA LEU A 404 -21.80 4.57 -19.51
C LEU A 404 -22.03 4.62 -18.00
N GLU A 405 -21.67 5.71 -17.34
CA GLU A 405 -21.93 5.89 -15.90
C GLU A 405 -23.42 5.79 -15.57
N ASP A 406 -24.28 6.47 -16.34
CA ASP A 406 -25.72 6.40 -16.17
C ASP A 406 -26.30 5.00 -16.41
N PHE A 407 -25.76 4.30 -17.40
CA PHE A 407 -26.10 2.90 -17.69
C PHE A 407 -25.66 1.95 -16.57
N PHE A 408 -24.42 2.08 -16.08
CA PHE A 408 -23.91 1.26 -14.97
C PHE A 408 -24.60 1.57 -13.64
N ASN A 409 -25.08 2.81 -13.45
CA ASN A 409 -25.97 3.19 -12.36
C ASN A 409 -27.43 2.74 -12.58
N GLY A 410 -27.71 2.05 -13.70
CA GLY A 410 -29.00 1.54 -14.15
C GLY A 410 -30.13 2.56 -14.09
N LYS A 411 -29.84 3.78 -14.55
CA LYS A 411 -30.89 4.73 -14.91
C LYS A 411 -31.76 4.13 -16.03
N PRO A 412 -33.07 4.42 -16.06
CA PRO A 412 -33.93 3.96 -17.15
C PRO A 412 -33.57 4.66 -18.47
N GLY A 413 -33.94 4.05 -19.60
CA GLY A 413 -33.81 4.67 -20.94
C GLY A 413 -32.64 4.16 -21.80
N PHE A 414 -31.95 3.09 -21.39
CA PHE A 414 -30.83 2.49 -22.12
C PHE A 414 -31.21 1.13 -22.72
N GLU A 415 -32.19 1.10 -23.63
CA GLU A 415 -32.48 -0.10 -24.43
C GLU A 415 -31.32 -0.42 -25.39
N ASP A 416 -30.64 0.62 -25.86
CA ASP A 416 -29.44 0.53 -26.69
C ASP A 416 -28.45 1.65 -26.34
N LEU A 417 -27.21 1.28 -26.03
CA LEU A 417 -26.16 2.21 -25.61
C LEU A 417 -25.73 3.19 -26.70
N VAL A 418 -25.63 2.72 -27.94
CA VAL A 418 -25.24 3.57 -29.08
C VAL A 418 -26.33 4.59 -29.37
N ALA A 419 -27.59 4.16 -29.40
CA ALA A 419 -28.73 5.05 -29.61
C ALA A 419 -28.86 6.09 -28.48
N ALA A 420 -28.65 5.69 -27.23
CA ALA A 420 -28.65 6.60 -26.07
C ALA A 420 -27.53 7.65 -26.18
N LEU A 421 -26.32 7.24 -26.56
CA LEU A 421 -25.19 8.14 -26.79
C LEU A 421 -25.48 9.17 -27.90
N VAL A 422 -26.00 8.70 -29.05
CA VAL A 422 -26.34 9.58 -30.19
C VAL A 422 -27.40 10.60 -29.77
N THR A 423 -28.40 10.17 -29.02
CA THR A 423 -29.48 11.03 -28.51
C THR A 423 -28.91 12.09 -27.57
N ARG A 424 -28.08 11.69 -26.59
CA ARG A 424 -27.42 12.63 -25.68
C ARG A 424 -26.60 13.67 -26.41
N LEU A 425 -25.74 13.26 -27.34
CA LEU A 425 -24.91 14.18 -28.12
C LEU A 425 -25.75 15.15 -28.99
N ARG A 426 -26.94 14.74 -29.41
CA ARG A 426 -27.86 15.61 -30.17
C ARG A 426 -28.50 16.67 -29.26
N GLU A 427 -28.80 16.31 -28.02
CA GLU A 427 -29.43 17.19 -27.04
C GLU A 427 -28.43 18.17 -26.42
N ASP A 428 -27.27 17.66 -25.98
CA ASP A 428 -26.24 18.43 -25.28
C ASP A 428 -25.32 19.22 -26.24
N GLY A 429 -25.15 18.71 -27.46
CA GLY A 429 -24.21 19.26 -28.43
C GLY A 429 -22.75 19.07 -28.02
N PHE A 430 -21.87 19.85 -28.66
CA PHE A 430 -20.45 19.88 -28.32
C PHE A 430 -20.10 21.18 -27.57
N GLY A 431 -19.28 21.06 -26.54
CA GLY A 431 -18.74 22.16 -25.74
C GLY A 431 -17.54 22.84 -26.41
N ASP A 432 -16.66 23.42 -25.59
CA ASP A 432 -15.52 24.23 -26.05
C ASP A 432 -14.45 23.39 -26.81
N PRO A 433 -14.24 23.64 -28.12
CA PRO A 433 -13.25 22.93 -28.92
C PRO A 433 -11.81 23.03 -28.40
N GLN A 434 -11.48 24.12 -27.70
CA GLN A 434 -10.15 24.32 -27.12
C GLN A 434 -9.80 23.20 -26.12
N ARG A 435 -10.80 22.69 -25.38
CA ARG A 435 -10.62 21.59 -24.43
C ARG A 435 -10.31 20.26 -25.12
N TYR A 436 -10.88 20.04 -26.30
CA TYR A 436 -10.68 18.80 -27.08
C TYR A 436 -9.27 18.72 -27.68
N LEU A 437 -8.69 19.87 -28.05
CA LEU A 437 -7.32 19.93 -28.59
C LEU A 437 -6.24 19.62 -27.54
N GLU A 438 -6.49 19.95 -26.28
CA GLU A 438 -5.57 19.66 -25.16
C GLU A 438 -5.83 18.29 -24.52
N HIS A 439 -6.88 17.57 -24.96
CA HIS A 439 -7.20 16.25 -24.48
C HIS A 439 -6.12 15.23 -24.88
N LYS A 440 -5.86 14.28 -23.99
CA LYS A 440 -5.04 13.10 -24.26
C LYS A 440 -5.97 11.90 -24.27
N ALA A 441 -6.09 11.24 -25.42
CA ALA A 441 -6.89 10.03 -25.52
C ALA A 441 -6.42 8.98 -24.49
N ALA A 442 -7.36 8.31 -23.85
CA ALA A 442 -7.08 7.21 -22.96
C ALA A 442 -6.88 5.93 -23.79
N HIS A 443 -5.82 5.17 -23.51
CA HIS A 443 -5.58 3.87 -24.11
C HIS A 443 -5.22 2.86 -23.01
N PRO A 444 -5.67 1.59 -23.08
CA PRO A 444 -5.47 0.61 -22.00
C PRO A 444 -4.00 0.32 -21.68
N THR A 445 -3.10 0.50 -22.64
CA THR A 445 -1.68 0.13 -22.51
C THR A 445 -0.67 1.23 -22.90
N ASP A 446 -1.14 2.44 -23.29
CA ASP A 446 -0.26 3.53 -23.75
C ASP A 446 -0.83 4.93 -23.39
N SER A 447 -0.01 5.97 -23.52
CA SER A 447 -0.41 7.37 -23.29
C SER A 447 -0.15 8.21 -24.54
N HIS A 448 -1.20 8.80 -25.11
CA HIS A 448 -1.08 9.61 -26.32
C HIS A 448 -0.59 11.04 -26.01
N PRO A 449 0.19 11.67 -26.92
CA PRO A 449 0.38 13.12 -26.93
C PRO A 449 -0.96 13.86 -27.06
N PRO A 450 -1.04 15.14 -26.64
CA PRO A 450 -2.23 15.96 -26.86
C PRO A 450 -2.60 16.05 -28.35
N SER A 451 -3.90 16.07 -28.64
CA SER A 451 -4.43 16.12 -30.01
C SER A 451 -3.84 17.27 -30.84
N ARG A 452 -3.65 18.47 -30.24
CA ARG A 452 -2.98 19.61 -30.90
C ARG A 452 -1.62 19.24 -31.49
N SER A 453 -0.75 18.62 -30.70
CA SER A 453 0.62 18.29 -31.11
C SER A 453 0.64 17.26 -32.24
N ARG A 454 -0.34 16.35 -32.27
CA ARG A 454 -0.48 15.33 -33.33
C ARG A 454 -0.98 15.96 -34.62
N ILE A 455 -1.97 16.85 -34.54
CA ILE A 455 -2.52 17.58 -35.69
C ILE A 455 -1.47 18.48 -36.35
N GLU A 456 -0.67 19.19 -35.54
CA GLU A 456 0.43 20.02 -36.03
C GLU A 456 1.52 19.18 -36.71
N ALA A 457 1.84 18.00 -36.18
CA ALA A 457 2.82 17.08 -36.78
C ALA A 457 2.35 16.53 -38.15
N LEU A 458 1.03 16.42 -38.36
CA LEU A 458 0.43 16.06 -39.65
C LEU A 458 0.45 17.19 -40.69
N GLY A 459 0.87 18.41 -40.29
CA GLY A 459 0.87 19.59 -41.16
C GLY A 459 -0.53 20.16 -41.42
N CYS A 460 -1.52 19.79 -40.63
CA CYS A 460 -2.89 20.29 -40.74
C CYS A 460 -3.06 21.62 -39.99
N ALA A 461 -3.73 22.58 -40.61
CA ALA A 461 -4.13 23.80 -39.92
C ALA A 461 -5.31 23.51 -38.99
N ILE A 462 -5.23 23.99 -37.74
CA ILE A 462 -6.35 23.99 -36.80
C ILE A 462 -7.20 25.23 -37.11
N ASP A 463 -8.02 25.13 -38.15
CA ASP A 463 -8.90 26.20 -38.60
C ASP A 463 -10.37 25.90 -38.30
N ASP A 464 -11.25 26.87 -38.56
CA ASP A 464 -12.69 26.74 -38.33
C ASP A 464 -13.30 25.59 -39.15
N THR A 465 -12.68 25.18 -40.27
CA THR A 465 -13.18 24.09 -41.11
C THR A 465 -12.97 22.74 -40.44
N LEU A 466 -11.78 22.51 -39.88
CA LEU A 466 -11.46 21.30 -39.13
C LEU A 466 -12.35 21.17 -37.89
N ILE A 467 -12.44 22.26 -37.11
CA ILE A 467 -13.25 22.27 -35.89
C ILE A 467 -14.72 22.04 -36.22
N SER A 468 -15.27 22.74 -37.21
CA SER A 468 -16.67 22.56 -37.62
C SER A 468 -16.98 21.15 -38.12
N HIS A 469 -16.04 20.52 -38.84
CA HIS A 469 -16.22 19.13 -39.29
C HIS A 469 -16.15 18.14 -38.12
N ALA A 470 -15.20 18.32 -37.21
CA ALA A 470 -15.04 17.45 -36.04
C ALA A 470 -16.19 17.59 -35.03
N THR A 471 -16.79 18.77 -34.89
CA THR A 471 -17.93 19.05 -34.00
C THR A 471 -19.27 19.09 -34.75
N ARG A 472 -19.36 18.51 -35.96
CA ARG A 472 -20.63 18.39 -36.69
C ARG A 472 -21.67 17.64 -35.85
N PRO A 473 -22.97 17.96 -35.96
CA PRO A 473 -24.02 17.30 -35.17
C PRO A 473 -23.98 15.78 -35.26
N ALA A 474 -24.44 15.09 -34.22
CA ALA A 474 -24.58 13.64 -34.24
C ALA A 474 -25.55 13.20 -35.36
N PRO A 475 -25.36 12.02 -35.98
CA PRO A 475 -26.23 11.52 -37.05
C PRO A 475 -27.71 11.51 -36.64
N GLN A 476 -28.60 11.76 -37.60
CA GLN A 476 -30.06 11.67 -37.36
C GLN A 476 -30.49 10.22 -37.12
N ASP A 477 -29.90 9.31 -37.89
CA ASP A 477 -30.00 7.88 -37.67
C ASP A 477 -28.75 7.39 -36.91
N PRO A 478 -28.86 6.88 -35.67
CA PRO A 478 -27.74 6.37 -34.88
C PRO A 478 -26.85 5.36 -35.62
N TRP A 479 -27.42 4.69 -36.62
CA TRP A 479 -26.81 3.56 -37.31
C TRP A 479 -26.17 3.95 -38.64
N GLU A 480 -26.32 5.20 -39.08
CA GLU A 480 -25.88 5.68 -40.40
C GLU A 480 -24.43 5.27 -40.71
N ASN A 481 -23.49 5.57 -39.80
CA ASN A 481 -22.08 5.24 -39.98
C ASN A 481 -21.79 3.76 -39.78
N LEU A 482 -22.54 3.06 -38.93
CA LEU A 482 -22.33 1.63 -38.66
C LEU A 482 -22.82 0.73 -39.80
N ARG A 483 -23.83 1.15 -40.57
CA ARG A 483 -24.33 0.43 -41.76
C ARG A 483 -23.32 0.36 -42.89
N LEU A 484 -22.24 1.15 -42.84
CA LEU A 484 -21.10 1.00 -43.75
C LEU A 484 -20.35 -0.32 -43.53
N TRP A 485 -20.38 -0.84 -42.31
CA TRP A 485 -19.53 -1.94 -41.85
C TRP A 485 -20.32 -3.21 -41.52
N PHE A 486 -21.55 -3.04 -41.05
CA PHE A 486 -22.43 -4.11 -40.59
C PHE A 486 -23.74 -4.13 -41.37
N ALA A 487 -24.27 -5.32 -41.65
CA ALA A 487 -25.55 -5.47 -42.32
C ALA A 487 -26.75 -5.12 -41.41
N GLN A 488 -26.64 -5.40 -40.10
CA GLN A 488 -27.70 -5.16 -39.09
C GLN A 488 -27.08 -4.61 -37.79
N PRO A 489 -26.52 -3.39 -37.79
CA PRO A 489 -25.88 -2.81 -36.61
C PRO A 489 -26.84 -2.63 -35.43
N GLU A 490 -28.12 -2.42 -35.68
CA GLU A 490 -29.16 -2.25 -34.66
C GLU A 490 -29.34 -3.52 -33.82
N ALA A 491 -29.41 -4.67 -34.50
CA ALA A 491 -29.55 -5.96 -33.84
C ALA A 491 -28.30 -6.30 -33.04
N LEU A 492 -27.11 -6.05 -33.60
CA LEU A 492 -25.84 -6.27 -32.93
C LEU A 492 -25.70 -5.41 -31.67
N SER A 493 -25.92 -4.11 -31.79
CA SER A 493 -25.81 -3.16 -30.66
C SER A 493 -26.84 -3.45 -29.56
N SER A 494 -28.09 -3.74 -29.93
CA SER A 494 -29.15 -4.07 -28.97
C SER A 494 -28.88 -5.38 -28.25
N GLN A 495 -28.40 -6.41 -28.95
CA GLN A 495 -27.98 -7.66 -28.34
C GLN A 495 -26.86 -7.43 -27.32
N MET A 496 -25.80 -6.73 -27.71
CA MET A 496 -24.66 -6.48 -26.83
C MET A 496 -25.05 -5.61 -25.64
N THR A 497 -25.93 -4.61 -25.83
CA THR A 497 -26.47 -3.79 -24.75
C THR A 497 -27.27 -4.65 -23.77
N GLY A 498 -28.12 -5.55 -24.26
CA GLY A 498 -28.91 -6.47 -23.43
C GLY A 498 -28.04 -7.45 -22.62
N GLU A 499 -27.00 -8.03 -23.24
CA GLU A 499 -26.04 -8.90 -22.56
C GLU A 499 -25.30 -8.15 -21.45
N LEU A 500 -24.81 -6.94 -21.76
CA LEU A 500 -24.13 -6.09 -20.78
C LEU A 500 -25.09 -5.66 -19.65
N ALA A 501 -26.32 -5.28 -19.96
CA ALA A 501 -27.32 -4.90 -18.97
C ALA A 501 -27.64 -6.05 -18.02
N GLY A 502 -27.71 -7.29 -18.54
CA GLY A 502 -27.85 -8.50 -17.72
C GLY A 502 -26.71 -8.65 -16.71
N LYS A 503 -25.45 -8.52 -17.16
CA LYS A 503 -24.27 -8.58 -16.27
C LYS A 503 -24.25 -7.47 -15.25
N VAL A 504 -24.55 -6.24 -15.66
CA VAL A 504 -24.64 -5.07 -14.77
C VAL A 504 -25.70 -5.29 -13.71
N ALA A 505 -26.88 -5.82 -14.07
CA ALA A 505 -27.93 -6.11 -13.10
C ALA A 505 -27.49 -7.13 -12.04
N VAL A 506 -26.80 -8.21 -12.45
CA VAL A 506 -26.26 -9.20 -11.50
C VAL A 506 -25.23 -8.55 -10.57
N HIS A 507 -24.25 -7.83 -11.13
CA HIS A 507 -23.20 -7.20 -10.33
C HIS A 507 -23.74 -6.15 -9.37
N ARG A 508 -24.74 -5.36 -9.80
CA ARG A 508 -25.42 -4.39 -8.93
C ARG A 508 -26.18 -5.06 -7.80
N GLU A 509 -26.85 -6.18 -8.06
CA GLU A 509 -27.56 -6.92 -7.01
C GLU A 509 -26.59 -7.56 -6.02
N GLU A 510 -25.46 -8.09 -6.49
CA GLU A 510 -24.38 -8.59 -5.63
C GLU A 510 -23.81 -7.47 -4.73
N PHE A 511 -23.45 -6.34 -5.33
CA PHE A 511 -22.94 -5.19 -4.59
C PHE A 511 -23.98 -4.62 -3.61
N ARG A 512 -25.25 -4.57 -4.01
CA ARG A 512 -26.36 -4.21 -3.11
C ARG A 512 -26.44 -5.19 -1.92
N ARG A 513 -26.34 -6.50 -2.17
CA ARG A 513 -26.36 -7.51 -1.10
C ARG A 513 -25.17 -7.36 -0.15
N GLU A 514 -23.98 -7.09 -0.66
CA GLU A 514 -22.80 -6.79 0.16
C GLU A 514 -23.03 -5.57 1.05
N LEU A 515 -23.62 -4.49 0.50
CA LEU A 515 -23.98 -3.31 1.29
C LEU A 515 -25.04 -3.66 2.35
N GLU A 516 -26.08 -4.43 2.01
CA GLU A 516 -27.11 -4.87 2.95
C GLU A 516 -26.52 -5.74 4.08
N GLU A 517 -25.58 -6.63 3.77
CA GLU A 517 -24.84 -7.43 4.76
C GLU A 517 -24.02 -6.53 5.71
N VAL A 518 -23.33 -5.52 5.18
CA VAL A 518 -22.61 -4.52 6.00
C VAL A 518 -23.57 -3.75 6.91
N VAL A 519 -24.77 -3.41 6.43
CA VAL A 519 -25.81 -2.77 7.26
C VAL A 519 -26.33 -3.71 8.35
N GLN A 520 -26.54 -4.99 8.05
CA GLN A 520 -26.99 -5.98 9.03
C GLN A 520 -25.96 -6.23 10.14
N GLN A 521 -24.67 -6.04 9.85
CA GLN A 521 -23.59 -6.13 10.83
C GLN A 521 -23.47 -4.91 11.76
N SER A 522 -24.35 -3.90 11.63
CA SER A 522 -24.42 -2.80 12.58
C SER A 522 -24.65 -3.33 14.00
N GLY A 523 -23.82 -2.89 14.95
CA GLY A 523 -23.89 -3.38 16.32
C GLY A 523 -25.10 -2.83 17.06
N GLU A 524 -25.60 -3.59 18.05
CA GLU A 524 -26.68 -3.14 18.93
C GLU A 524 -26.29 -1.88 19.73
N ALA A 525 -27.28 -1.22 20.33
CA ALA A 525 -27.03 -0.05 21.15
C ALA A 525 -26.27 -0.44 22.43
N VAL A 526 -25.03 0.04 22.57
CA VAL A 526 -24.16 -0.27 23.72
C VAL A 526 -24.06 0.95 24.64
N THR A 527 -24.30 0.72 25.93
CA THR A 527 -24.13 1.74 26.98
C THR A 527 -22.96 1.39 27.89
N LEU A 528 -22.00 2.31 27.97
CA LEU A 528 -20.72 2.16 28.67
C LEU A 528 -20.59 3.14 29.84
N TYR A 529 -20.09 2.61 30.96
CA TYR A 529 -19.84 3.31 32.22
C TYR A 529 -18.34 3.43 32.50
N SER A 530 -17.94 4.44 33.27
CA SER A 530 -16.54 4.62 33.68
C SER A 530 -16.07 3.54 34.66
N GLY A 531 -14.84 3.07 34.49
CA GLY A 531 -14.22 2.04 35.34
C GLY A 531 -13.87 2.49 36.77
N LYS A 532 -13.58 1.52 37.64
CA LYS A 532 -13.29 1.75 39.07
C LYS A 532 -11.87 2.27 39.37
N LYS A 533 -10.94 2.22 38.40
CA LYS A 533 -9.51 2.53 38.62
C LYS A 533 -9.27 3.97 39.11
N VAL A 534 -10.09 4.93 38.70
CA VAL A 534 -9.99 6.34 39.17
C VAL A 534 -10.14 6.44 40.70
N PHE A 535 -10.99 5.59 41.30
CA PHE A 535 -11.14 5.52 42.76
C PHE A 535 -9.95 4.86 43.45
N PHE A 536 -9.31 3.88 42.81
CA PHE A 536 -8.15 3.19 43.37
C PHE A 536 -6.93 4.12 43.41
N VAL A 537 -6.59 4.75 42.28
CA VAL A 537 -5.42 5.66 42.19
C VAL A 537 -5.64 6.93 43.02
N GLY A 538 -6.82 7.55 42.91
CA GLY A 538 -7.12 8.74 43.72
C GLY A 538 -7.26 8.42 45.20
N GLY A 539 -7.74 7.23 45.56
CA GLY A 539 -7.81 6.76 46.94
C GLY A 539 -6.43 6.58 47.56
N ILE A 540 -5.49 5.96 46.83
CA ILE A 540 -4.08 5.86 47.25
C ILE A 540 -3.47 7.25 47.43
N LEU A 541 -3.69 8.17 46.49
CA LEU A 541 -3.18 9.54 46.58
C LEU A 541 -3.73 10.26 47.81
N ALA A 542 -5.03 10.13 48.11
CA ALA A 542 -5.63 10.71 49.30
C ALA A 542 -4.99 10.13 50.57
N VAL A 543 -4.81 8.80 50.65
CA VAL A 543 -4.14 8.15 51.79
C VAL A 543 -2.71 8.66 51.96
N VAL A 544 -1.93 8.75 50.89
CA VAL A 544 -0.56 9.28 50.93
C VAL A 544 -0.54 10.72 51.43
N LEU A 545 -1.45 11.58 50.95
CA LEU A 545 -1.54 12.98 51.39
C LEU A 545 -1.92 13.09 52.88
N PHE A 546 -2.82 12.24 53.38
CA PHE A 546 -3.18 12.21 54.80
C PHE A 546 -2.05 11.66 55.68
N VAL A 547 -1.33 10.62 55.24
CA VAL A 547 -0.16 10.09 55.95
C VAL A 547 0.97 11.11 55.99
N ALA A 548 1.24 11.80 54.88
CA ALA A 548 2.23 12.87 54.83
C ALA A 548 1.84 14.04 55.75
N THR A 549 0.56 14.42 55.77
CA THR A 549 0.04 15.44 56.69
C THR A 549 0.22 15.03 58.15
N PHE A 550 -0.11 13.78 58.48
CA PHE A 550 0.04 13.25 59.84
C PHE A 550 1.51 13.20 60.27
N ALA A 551 2.41 12.73 59.40
CA ALA A 551 3.85 12.69 59.67
C ALA A 551 4.43 14.08 59.91
N LEU A 552 4.02 15.09 59.12
CA LEU A 552 4.45 16.48 59.31
C LEU A 552 3.94 17.08 60.64
N LEU A 553 2.72 16.71 61.07
CA LEU A 553 2.14 17.13 62.35
C LEU A 553 2.74 16.40 63.58
N GLN A 554 3.43 15.27 63.40
CA GLN A 554 4.21 14.63 64.47
C GLN A 554 5.56 15.31 64.69
N ILE A 555 6.12 15.93 63.64
CA ILE A 555 7.40 16.65 63.70
C ILE A 555 7.24 18.02 64.38
N VAL A 556 6.09 18.68 64.18
CA VAL A 556 5.80 19.99 64.77
C VAL A 556 4.43 19.94 65.45
N ASN A 557 4.38 20.25 66.75
CA ASN A 557 3.11 20.37 67.47
C ASN A 557 2.40 21.67 67.06
N PRO A 558 1.25 21.59 66.35
CA PRO A 558 0.57 22.79 65.82
C PRO A 558 0.06 23.73 66.91
N PHE A 559 0.02 23.30 68.16
CA PHE A 559 -0.41 24.10 69.31
C PHE A 559 0.74 24.75 70.09
N ALA A 560 2.00 24.51 69.70
CA ALA A 560 3.20 25.05 70.37
C ALA A 560 4.30 25.42 69.35
N ILE A 561 4.01 26.36 68.46
CA ILE A 561 4.93 26.84 67.41
C ILE A 561 5.94 27.82 68.03
N GLN A 562 7.25 27.52 68.01
CA GLN A 562 8.29 28.36 68.63
C GLN A 562 9.20 29.11 67.63
N GLY A 563 8.89 29.09 66.34
CA GLY A 563 9.66 29.86 65.35
C GLY A 563 9.07 29.89 63.93
N LEU A 564 9.73 30.63 63.04
CA LEU A 564 9.32 30.79 61.63
C LEU A 564 9.42 29.48 60.82
N GLU A 565 10.33 28.57 61.19
CA GLU A 565 10.50 27.27 60.54
C GLU A 565 9.37 26.29 60.91
N ASP A 566 9.01 26.22 62.20
CA ASP A 566 7.86 25.45 62.69
C ASP A 566 6.54 25.92 62.03
N GLY A 567 6.37 27.24 61.88
CA GLY A 567 5.22 27.82 61.21
C GLY A 567 5.12 27.44 59.72
N LYS A 568 6.26 27.32 59.01
CA LYS A 568 6.29 26.86 57.61
C LYS A 568 5.92 25.38 57.50
N ILE A 569 6.44 24.53 58.38
CA ILE A 569 6.14 23.08 58.38
C ILE A 569 4.66 22.85 58.70
N ALA A 570 4.10 23.57 59.66
CA ALA A 570 2.67 23.52 59.98
C ALA A 570 1.79 24.00 58.80
N ALA A 571 2.20 25.07 58.10
CA ALA A 571 1.50 25.56 56.91
C ALA A 571 1.54 24.55 55.74
N ILE A 572 2.67 23.87 55.54
CA ILE A 572 2.81 22.80 54.54
C ILE A 572 1.90 21.61 54.91
N ALA A 573 1.87 21.20 56.18
CA ALA A 573 1.00 20.12 56.65
C ALA A 573 -0.49 20.45 56.45
N LEU A 574 -0.91 21.67 56.76
CA LEU A 574 -2.27 22.13 56.49
C LEU A 574 -2.58 22.16 54.99
N GLY A 575 -1.62 22.60 54.16
CA GLY A 575 -1.73 22.59 52.71
C GLY A 575 -1.89 21.18 52.12
N THR A 576 -1.10 20.21 52.59
CA THR A 576 -1.22 18.80 52.16
C THR A 576 -2.52 18.17 52.62
N GLY A 577 -3.00 18.52 53.82
CA GLY A 577 -4.30 18.05 54.34
C GLY A 577 -5.47 18.61 53.54
N LEU A 578 -5.44 19.90 53.20
CA LEU A 578 -6.46 20.54 52.38
C LEU A 578 -6.49 19.97 50.95
N LEU A 579 -5.33 19.66 50.39
CA LEU A 579 -5.21 18.96 49.11
C LEU A 579 -5.78 17.53 49.19
N GLY A 580 -5.54 16.81 50.29
CA GLY A 580 -6.14 15.51 50.57
C GLY A 580 -7.68 15.57 50.60
N LEU A 581 -8.25 16.56 51.29
CA LEU A 581 -9.70 16.80 51.32
C LEU A 581 -10.27 17.16 49.96
N LEU A 582 -9.57 17.99 49.18
CA LEU A 582 -9.97 18.34 47.80
C LEU A 582 -9.95 17.10 46.90
N THR A 583 -8.98 16.21 47.09
CA THR A 583 -8.90 14.93 46.38
C THR A 583 -10.10 14.03 46.73
N CYS A 584 -10.47 13.93 48.01
CA CYS A 584 -11.68 13.23 48.45
C CYS A 584 -12.96 13.83 47.87
N PHE A 585 -13.06 15.16 47.80
CA PHE A 585 -14.21 15.84 47.20
C PHE A 585 -14.33 15.54 45.70
N VAL A 586 -13.22 15.54 44.96
CA VAL A 586 -13.18 15.15 43.54
C VAL A 586 -13.59 13.68 43.37
N LEU A 587 -13.10 12.78 44.22
CA LEU A 587 -13.49 11.36 44.21
C LEU A 587 -14.98 11.18 44.50
N TRP A 588 -15.53 11.92 45.46
CA TRP A 588 -16.95 11.90 45.77
C TRP A 588 -17.81 12.41 44.61
N GLN A 589 -17.40 13.49 43.94
CA GLN A 589 -18.05 13.94 42.70
C GLN A 589 -18.01 12.89 41.59
N GLN A 590 -16.91 12.14 41.46
CA GLN A 590 -16.82 11.04 40.48
C GLN A 590 -17.66 9.83 40.90
N TRP A 591 -17.81 9.59 42.21
CA TRP A 591 -18.62 8.50 42.76
C TRP A 591 -20.11 8.70 42.47
N GLN A 592 -20.63 9.93 42.67
CA GLN A 592 -22.00 10.29 42.27
C GLN A 592 -22.24 10.11 40.76
N LYS A 593 -21.18 10.21 39.95
CA LYS A 593 -21.22 10.09 38.49
C LYS A 593 -21.06 8.66 37.97
N ARG A 594 -20.96 7.67 38.85
CA ARG A 594 -20.75 6.24 38.50
C ARG A 594 -21.98 5.57 37.91
N GLU A 595 -23.17 6.05 38.26
CA GLU A 595 -24.45 5.51 37.77
C GLU A 595 -24.91 6.19 36.48
N MET A 596 -24.26 7.28 36.09
CA MET A 596 -24.53 7.92 34.81
C MET A 596 -23.70 7.28 33.69
N PRO A 597 -24.32 6.99 32.53
CA PRO A 597 -23.60 6.49 31.37
C PRO A 597 -22.52 7.50 30.93
N PHE A 598 -21.35 6.97 30.60
CA PHE A 598 -20.24 7.77 30.09
C PHE A 598 -20.33 7.92 28.57
N LEU A 599 -20.62 6.81 27.89
CA LEU A 599 -20.77 6.73 26.45
C LEU A 599 -21.94 5.81 26.13
N THR A 600 -22.92 6.28 25.36
CA THR A 600 -23.95 5.45 24.75
C THR A 600 -23.77 5.55 23.25
N MET A 601 -23.59 4.42 22.60
CA MET A 601 -23.44 4.35 21.15
C MET A 601 -24.62 3.57 20.58
N THR A 602 -25.37 4.22 19.70
CA THR A 602 -26.40 3.60 18.88
C THR A 602 -25.86 3.39 17.47
N PRO A 603 -26.55 2.62 16.61
CA PRO A 603 -26.18 2.50 15.20
C PRO A 603 -26.06 3.84 14.47
N ASP A 604 -26.79 4.86 14.92
CA ASP A 604 -26.93 6.14 14.21
C ASP A 604 -26.22 7.32 14.89
N ALA A 605 -25.96 7.24 16.20
CA ALA A 605 -25.46 8.35 16.99
C ALA A 605 -24.56 7.94 18.16
N LEU A 606 -23.63 8.82 18.49
CA LEU A 606 -22.73 8.72 19.61
C LEU A 606 -23.07 9.76 20.68
N HIS A 607 -23.47 9.31 21.86
CA HIS A 607 -23.73 10.17 23.01
C HIS A 607 -22.62 10.02 24.05
N CYS A 608 -21.74 11.01 24.15
CA CYS A 608 -20.71 11.05 25.20
C CYS A 608 -21.03 12.15 26.20
N ARG A 609 -20.92 11.84 27.49
CA ARG A 609 -21.14 12.79 28.60
C ARG A 609 -20.21 14.01 28.54
N GLN A 610 -19.12 13.93 27.81
CA GLN A 610 -18.17 15.04 27.62
C GLN A 610 -18.62 16.06 26.55
N PHE A 611 -19.74 15.82 25.85
CA PHE A 611 -20.33 16.75 24.88
C PHE A 611 -21.75 17.15 25.29
N THR A 612 -22.18 18.34 24.86
CA THR A 612 -23.50 18.90 25.20
C THR A 612 -24.65 18.23 24.47
N ALA A 613 -24.39 17.57 23.34
CA ALA A 613 -25.38 16.88 22.52
C ALA A 613 -24.79 15.61 21.91
N GLY A 614 -25.67 14.73 21.42
CA GLY A 614 -25.27 13.55 20.65
C GLY A 614 -24.64 13.94 19.31
N ILE A 615 -23.71 13.11 18.84
CA ILE A 615 -23.02 13.29 17.56
C ILE A 615 -23.57 12.25 16.59
N PRO A 616 -24.29 12.64 15.53
CA PRO A 616 -24.73 11.68 14.52
C PRO A 616 -23.50 11.08 13.83
N LEU A 617 -23.48 9.76 13.69
CA LEU A 617 -22.35 9.06 13.08
C LEU A 617 -22.26 9.35 11.56
N SER A 618 -23.37 9.75 10.91
CA SER A 618 -23.38 10.24 9.52
C SER A 618 -22.60 11.54 9.30
N ALA A 619 -22.30 12.28 10.37
CA ALA A 619 -21.46 13.48 10.31
C ALA A 619 -19.97 13.19 10.54
N ILE A 620 -19.58 11.92 10.74
CA ILE A 620 -18.20 11.49 10.98
C ILE A 620 -17.66 10.87 9.69
N ASP A 621 -16.45 11.26 9.28
CA ASP A 621 -15.74 10.68 8.14
C ASP A 621 -14.77 9.57 8.57
N ASP A 622 -14.10 9.78 9.70
CA ASP A 622 -13.04 8.89 10.18
C ASP A 622 -12.82 9.03 11.69
N PHE A 623 -12.15 8.08 12.31
CA PHE A 623 -11.81 8.11 13.73
C PHE A 623 -10.45 7.48 14.04
N SER A 624 -9.87 7.87 15.18
CA SER A 624 -8.65 7.27 15.71
C SER A 624 -8.77 7.04 17.22
N VAL A 625 -8.38 5.86 17.68
CA VAL A 625 -8.32 5.51 19.11
C VAL A 625 -6.87 5.34 19.52
N GLN A 626 -6.43 6.07 20.55
CA GLN A 626 -5.08 6.00 21.09
C GLN A 626 -5.13 5.72 22.59
N THR A 627 -4.41 4.69 23.04
CA THR A 627 -4.31 4.33 24.45
C THR A 627 -2.87 4.50 24.93
N ALA A 628 -2.66 5.34 25.94
CA ALA A 628 -1.36 5.56 26.58
C ALA A 628 -1.55 5.70 28.09
N ASN A 629 -0.74 4.98 28.89
CA ASN A 629 -0.77 5.05 30.36
C ASN A 629 -2.17 4.93 30.96
N ASP A 630 -2.92 3.88 30.61
CA ASP A 630 -4.31 3.64 31.05
C ASP A 630 -5.31 4.77 30.69
N THR A 631 -4.93 5.69 29.80
CA THR A 631 -5.79 6.77 29.30
C THR A 631 -6.06 6.54 27.82
N THR A 632 -7.33 6.44 27.45
CA THR A 632 -7.74 6.27 26.05
C THR A 632 -8.37 7.55 25.53
N THR A 633 -7.84 8.02 24.40
CA THR A 633 -8.32 9.18 23.66
C THR A 633 -8.97 8.69 22.37
N VAL A 634 -10.25 9.01 22.18
CA VAL A 634 -10.96 8.78 20.93
C VAL A 634 -11.09 10.11 20.21
N THR A 635 -10.56 10.19 19.00
CA THR A 635 -10.67 11.37 18.12
C THR A 635 -11.56 11.03 16.93
N LEU A 636 -12.62 11.81 16.72
CA LEU A 636 -13.52 11.74 15.58
C LEU A 636 -13.21 12.90 14.62
N ILE A 637 -13.14 12.60 13.33
CA ILE A 637 -12.98 13.56 12.24
C ILE A 637 -14.36 13.73 11.61
N TYR A 638 -14.87 14.96 11.61
CA TYR A 638 -16.24 15.23 11.14
C TYR A 638 -16.27 15.96 9.79
N ARG A 639 -17.38 15.76 9.06
CA ARG A 639 -17.63 16.30 7.71
C ARG A 639 -17.61 17.81 7.65
N GLU A 640 -17.29 18.33 6.48
CA GLU A 640 -17.39 19.76 6.18
C GLU A 640 -18.85 20.23 6.27
N GLY A 641 -19.09 21.36 6.92
CA GLY A 641 -20.45 21.89 7.14
C GLY A 641 -21.16 21.39 8.41
N PHE A 642 -20.64 20.39 9.12
CA PHE A 642 -21.20 19.96 10.41
C PHE A 642 -20.77 20.89 11.56
N GLU A 643 -21.73 21.36 12.36
CA GLU A 643 -21.44 22.15 13.57
C GLU A 643 -21.25 21.24 14.80
N PRO A 644 -20.02 21.12 15.34
CA PRO A 644 -19.75 20.20 16.45
C PRO A 644 -20.36 20.69 17.78
N PRO A 645 -20.85 19.78 18.63
CA PRO A 645 -21.33 20.12 19.97
C PRO A 645 -20.21 20.66 20.84
N ARG A 646 -20.57 21.44 21.87
CA ARG A 646 -19.60 22.01 22.82
C ARG A 646 -19.13 20.94 23.80
N ALA A 647 -17.87 21.02 24.22
CA ALA A 647 -17.35 20.17 25.29
C ALA A 647 -17.89 20.61 26.66
N VAL A 648 -18.25 19.65 27.51
CA VAL A 648 -18.78 19.86 28.86
C VAL A 648 -17.62 19.95 29.86
N GLY A 649 -17.27 21.18 30.28
CA GLY A 649 -16.23 21.42 31.29
C GLY A 649 -15.63 22.83 31.20
N GLY A 650 -15.17 23.37 32.33
CA GLY A 650 -14.47 24.67 32.36
C GLY A 650 -13.06 24.62 31.76
N ARG A 651 -12.49 25.80 31.47
CA ARG A 651 -11.17 26.05 30.81
C ARG A 651 -9.96 25.22 31.31
N TRP A 652 -10.07 24.57 32.46
CA TRP A 652 -9.02 23.80 33.15
C TRP A 652 -9.17 22.27 33.01
N LYS A 653 -10.27 21.73 32.45
CA LYS A 653 -10.47 20.28 32.19
C LYS A 653 -10.11 19.93 30.74
N ASN A 654 -8.82 20.06 30.38
CA ASN A 654 -8.31 20.13 29.01
C ASN A 654 -8.15 18.80 28.22
N TYR A 655 -8.88 17.75 28.58
CA TYR A 655 -8.77 16.45 27.88
C TYR A 655 -9.80 16.29 26.75
N THR A 656 -10.98 16.89 26.87
CA THR A 656 -11.99 16.93 25.78
C THR A 656 -11.71 18.14 24.89
N ARG A 657 -11.55 17.93 23.57
CA ARG A 657 -11.15 19.01 22.64
C ARG A 657 -12.05 19.06 21.42
N VAL A 658 -12.59 20.25 21.12
CA VAL A 658 -13.25 20.57 19.86
C VAL A 658 -12.31 21.49 19.06
N LYS A 659 -11.65 20.95 18.04
CA LYS A 659 -10.72 21.72 17.19
C LYS A 659 -11.40 22.02 15.85
N ARG A 660 -12.12 23.15 15.80
CA ARG A 660 -12.88 23.58 14.62
C ARG A 660 -12.03 23.69 13.35
N GLY A 661 -10.87 24.35 13.44
CA GLY A 661 -9.96 24.50 12.29
C GLY A 661 -9.27 23.22 11.81
N LYS A 662 -9.40 22.10 12.54
CA LYS A 662 -8.88 20.78 12.12
C LYS A 662 -9.99 19.73 11.96
N ARG A 663 -11.27 20.13 12.05
CA ARG A 663 -12.45 19.26 12.02
C ARG A 663 -12.36 18.04 12.96
N LYS A 664 -11.91 18.24 14.19
CA LYS A 664 -11.68 17.14 15.17
C LYS A 664 -12.46 17.33 16.46
N LEU A 665 -13.11 16.25 16.89
CA LEU A 665 -13.75 16.07 18.19
C LEU A 665 -12.97 15.01 18.97
N ALA A 666 -12.58 15.28 20.21
CA ALA A 666 -11.89 14.29 21.03
C ALA A 666 -12.50 14.19 22.42
N PHE A 667 -12.73 12.95 22.87
CA PHE A 667 -13.12 12.63 24.23
C PHE A 667 -12.15 11.61 24.84
N VAL A 668 -12.01 11.65 26.16
CA VAL A 668 -10.98 10.91 26.90
C VAL A 668 -11.57 10.23 28.10
N PHE A 669 -11.19 8.98 28.33
CA PHE A 669 -11.52 8.25 29.55
C PHE A 669 -10.27 7.60 30.16
N ILE A 670 -10.29 7.46 31.48
CA ILE A 670 -9.19 6.92 32.29
C ILE A 670 -9.62 5.57 32.86
N GLY A 671 -8.80 4.54 32.62
CA GLY A 671 -9.10 3.13 32.88
C GLY A 671 -10.00 2.50 31.81
N GLY A 672 -10.43 1.25 32.03
CA GLY A 672 -11.34 0.56 31.13
C GLY A 672 -12.80 1.03 31.24
N LEU A 673 -13.56 0.88 30.17
CA LEU A 673 -15.01 1.06 30.17
C LEU A 673 -15.71 -0.20 30.67
N ARG A 674 -16.99 -0.07 31.01
CA ARG A 674 -17.82 -1.19 31.46
C ARG A 674 -19.18 -1.18 30.82
N GLU A 675 -19.62 -2.33 30.33
CA GLU A 675 -20.88 -2.47 29.61
C GLU A 675 -22.02 -2.94 30.51
N GLY A 676 -23.21 -2.38 30.29
CA GLY A 676 -24.46 -2.83 30.89
C GLY A 676 -24.55 -2.72 32.42
N GLU A 677 -25.63 -3.28 32.98
CA GLU A 677 -25.85 -3.34 34.43
C GLU A 677 -24.90 -4.34 35.13
N SER A 678 -24.49 -5.39 34.41
CA SER A 678 -23.54 -6.41 34.86
C SER A 678 -22.11 -5.86 35.01
N ARG A 679 -21.82 -4.68 34.45
CA ARG A 679 -20.55 -3.94 34.57
C ARG A 679 -19.33 -4.78 34.17
N THR A 680 -19.48 -5.57 33.12
CA THR A 680 -18.41 -6.35 32.48
C THR A 680 -17.33 -5.41 31.93
N ALA A 681 -16.08 -5.86 31.86
CA ALA A 681 -15.01 -5.03 31.33
C ALA A 681 -15.14 -4.89 29.81
N TYR A 682 -15.05 -3.65 29.31
CA TYR A 682 -15.14 -3.34 27.89
C TYR A 682 -13.84 -2.68 27.43
N SER A 683 -13.16 -3.30 26.46
CA SER A 683 -11.84 -2.86 26.01
C SER A 683 -11.93 -1.68 25.03
N ALA A 684 -10.82 -0.97 24.85
CA ALA A 684 -10.73 0.09 23.84
C ALA A 684 -10.78 -0.47 22.40
N GLU A 685 -10.32 -1.71 22.20
CA GLU A 685 -10.37 -2.41 20.91
C GLU A 685 -11.80 -2.76 20.53
N MET A 686 -12.60 -3.29 21.46
CA MET A 686 -14.04 -3.55 21.24
C MET A 686 -14.81 -2.27 20.89
N LEU A 687 -14.44 -1.15 21.53
CA LEU A 687 -15.04 0.16 21.21
C LEU A 687 -14.68 0.62 19.79
N ALA A 688 -13.42 0.45 19.38
CA ALA A 688 -12.96 0.79 18.04
C ALA A 688 -13.65 -0.08 16.98
N GLU A 689 -13.80 -1.37 17.26
CA GLU A 689 -14.49 -2.31 16.37
C GLU A 689 -15.97 -1.95 16.20
N LEU A 690 -16.67 -1.62 17.29
CA LEU A 690 -18.07 -1.19 17.23
C LEU A 690 -18.24 0.14 16.48
N LEU A 691 -17.33 1.10 16.68
CA LEU A 691 -17.31 2.36 15.92
C LEU A 691 -17.11 2.11 14.42
N ALA A 692 -16.16 1.23 14.05
CA ALA A 692 -15.92 0.88 12.65
C ALA A 692 -17.14 0.22 12.00
N ARG A 693 -17.76 -0.75 12.68
CA ARG A 693 -18.96 -1.45 12.17
C ARG A 693 -20.11 -0.48 11.93
N ASN A 694 -20.43 0.38 12.91
CA ASN A 694 -21.55 1.33 12.78
C ASN A 694 -21.28 2.42 11.73
N LEU A 695 -20.02 2.89 11.62
CA LEU A 695 -19.64 3.86 10.59
C LEU A 695 -19.74 3.26 9.18
N ASN A 696 -19.25 2.04 8.99
CA ASN A 696 -19.37 1.31 7.73
C ASN A 696 -20.83 1.06 7.37
N ALA A 697 -21.68 0.68 8.34
CA ALA A 697 -23.11 0.51 8.13
C ALA A 697 -23.80 1.81 7.67
N ILE A 698 -23.40 2.98 8.19
CA ILE A 698 -23.96 4.26 7.74
C ILE A 698 -23.51 4.61 6.32
N HIS A 699 -22.23 4.38 5.98
CA HIS A 699 -21.76 4.56 4.61
C HIS A 699 -22.48 3.62 3.64
N ALA A 700 -22.73 2.38 4.06
CA ALA A 700 -23.49 1.42 3.28
C ALA A 700 -24.97 1.83 3.11
N ARG A 701 -25.63 2.38 4.14
CA ARG A 701 -26.99 2.93 4.03
C ARG A 701 -27.06 4.13 3.09
N ASP A 702 -26.07 5.03 3.14
CA ASP A 702 -25.99 6.17 2.22
C ASP A 702 -25.82 5.69 0.77
N ALA A 703 -24.95 4.70 0.54
CA ALA A 703 -24.80 4.07 -0.77
C ALA A 703 -26.11 3.40 -1.24
N LEU A 704 -26.76 2.60 -0.39
CA LEU A 704 -28.06 1.97 -0.68
C LEU A 704 -29.16 2.99 -0.97
N SER A 705 -29.14 4.17 -0.36
CA SER A 705 -30.13 5.22 -0.65
C SER A 705 -29.99 5.83 -2.05
N ARG A 706 -28.85 5.59 -2.72
CA ARG A 706 -28.56 6.05 -4.08
C ARG A 706 -28.78 4.96 -5.14
N PHE A 707 -29.04 3.72 -4.72
CA PHE A 707 -29.56 2.64 -5.57
C PHE A 707 -31.05 2.85 -5.81
#